data_AF-A0A495XI29-F1
#
_entry.id   AF-A0A495XI29-F1
#
_cell.length_a   1.000
_cell.length_b   1.000
_cell.length_c   1.000
_cell.angle_alpha   90.00
_cell.angle_beta   90.00
_cell.angle_gamma   90.00
#
_symmetry.space_group_name_H-M   'P 1'
#
loop_
_entity.id
_entity.type
_entity.pdbx_description
1 polymer ?
#
loop_
_entity_poly.entity_id
_entity_poly.type
_entity_poly.pdbx_seq_one_letter_code
_entity_poly.pdbx_strand_id
1 'polypeptide(L)'
;MDEYGYPLGRLADAFATATTHSDPATRERAEARVRRWFAVLGGMTDGTLRIGSRTPVADLPAWVTPEVVRGGFATGRAAAGGPLLPHETDRLADFGHALSPEGRAGLRALLDSGEYRVEVPEEAALLVMAWLVDHEDFDAAEELLREIAPFAGRLRFVPTPAAAPPSGLLWRETVGEASAALAGRAPNPRVAAMNEALTVWNPFADDLLELWLDSCEDTRLGARIDAAWRARAEALVARYAELSATHTLTTKHRNPRHNLAIMLRCTAAVVRREAIGPRDRRLLEHTVEAMVARRGRPGSPEHTALRARQSAQAALPTFHDLARLLVRRAAALPADEGAADVEALLAPVHEDVPGIPVGTPIPGTLARIVRRALAGTAEDLLAAGVVPSADVLARLVPPIAAETIARAYPEGPLRALMAAVHVAFGRRRSLLLLDFEHQVTVDELPWVRAVARYRADVPAHGTVRRLGELALDGFPGAVLPNPLVRELAALAPDLPWVEDLAADIFMGSFTPKFAAAARIAGDLLADSPYARYYGLDYSAAADPDAFAAWCRRAATGGSVAANGMVIEQAQILTTHNLATLVRAGVEADWSALAERAFGTAAGLARRIQGNARTVKNIAFAWRQTLFFLTLSGNAEAFVAAHREDAPPVLSRALAGLEHVLHGGSPDEPLLGWTVGRHWALG
;
A
#
# COMPACT_ATOMS: atom_id res chain seq x y z
N MET A 1 22.57 -7.10 -19.19
CA MET A 1 21.93 -6.02 -18.40
C MET A 1 23.07 -5.24 -17.78
N ASP A 2 23.08 -3.90 -17.83
CA ASP A 2 24.07 -3.14 -17.06
C ASP A 2 23.74 -3.34 -15.58
N GLU A 3 24.58 -4.09 -14.87
CA GLU A 3 24.39 -4.51 -13.48
C GLU A 3 24.17 -3.31 -12.54
N TYR A 4 24.71 -2.15 -12.93
CA TYR A 4 24.65 -0.91 -12.15
C TYR A 4 23.50 0.01 -12.54
N GLY A 5 22.89 -0.18 -13.72
CA GLY A 5 21.89 0.75 -14.27
C GLY A 5 20.64 0.90 -13.38
N TYR A 6 20.09 -0.21 -12.88
CA TYR A 6 18.93 -0.16 -11.99
C TYR A 6 19.26 0.48 -10.63
N PRO A 7 20.30 0.02 -9.89
CA PRO A 7 20.71 0.68 -8.64
C PRO A 7 20.99 2.18 -8.79
N LEU A 8 21.70 2.60 -9.84
CA LEU A 8 21.99 4.02 -10.11
C LEU A 8 20.72 4.83 -10.37
N GLY A 9 19.78 4.29 -11.16
CA GLY A 9 18.48 4.95 -11.38
C GLY A 9 17.68 5.11 -10.08
N ARG A 10 17.67 4.08 -9.22
CA ARG A 10 16.98 4.14 -7.91
C ARG A 10 17.65 5.12 -6.94
N LEU A 11 18.98 5.25 -6.99
CA LEU A 11 19.72 6.25 -6.23
C LEU A 11 19.35 7.67 -6.71
N ALA A 12 19.34 7.91 -8.03
CA ALA A 12 18.98 9.20 -8.61
C ALA A 12 17.55 9.63 -8.22
N ASP A 13 16.58 8.73 -8.32
CA ASP A 13 15.19 8.97 -7.86
C ASP A 13 15.14 9.39 -6.38
N ALA A 14 15.89 8.67 -5.53
CA ALA A 14 15.93 8.93 -4.10
C ALA A 14 16.58 10.28 -3.80
N PHE A 15 17.66 10.63 -4.50
CA PHE A 15 18.37 11.90 -4.36
C PHE A 15 17.52 13.09 -4.81
N ALA A 16 16.83 12.96 -5.95
CA ALA A 16 15.89 13.97 -6.42
C ALA A 16 14.76 14.20 -5.40
N THR A 17 14.22 13.13 -4.81
CA THR A 17 13.19 13.25 -3.77
C THR A 17 13.73 13.91 -2.50
N ALA A 18 14.93 13.53 -2.06
CA ALA A 18 15.56 14.08 -0.86
C ALA A 18 15.81 15.59 -0.96
N THR A 19 16.13 16.08 -2.16
CA THR A 19 16.47 17.49 -2.38
C THR A 19 15.26 18.38 -2.72
N THR A 20 14.23 17.84 -3.38
CA THR A 20 13.15 18.66 -3.96
C THR A 20 11.78 18.51 -3.27
N HIS A 21 11.56 17.45 -2.48
CA HIS A 21 10.24 17.20 -1.94
C HIS A 21 9.85 18.21 -0.84
N SER A 22 8.61 18.72 -0.89
CA SER A 22 8.14 19.78 0.03
C SER A 22 7.99 19.31 1.48
N ASP A 23 7.54 18.07 1.67
CA ASP A 23 7.39 17.44 3.00
C ASP A 23 8.74 16.98 3.61
N PRO A 24 9.15 17.51 4.78
CA PRO A 24 10.38 17.11 5.48
C PRO A 24 10.47 15.61 5.79
N ALA A 25 9.39 14.97 6.23
CA ALA A 25 9.40 13.55 6.57
C ALA A 25 9.60 12.67 5.32
N THR A 26 9.11 13.11 4.17
CA THR A 26 9.39 12.47 2.88
C THR A 26 10.85 12.65 2.46
N ARG A 27 11.46 13.82 2.70
CA ARG A 27 12.89 14.05 2.45
C ARG A 27 13.77 13.15 3.31
N GLU A 28 13.51 13.08 4.61
CA GLU A 28 14.27 12.22 5.54
C GLU A 28 14.20 10.74 5.14
N ARG A 29 13.00 10.25 4.80
CA ARG A 29 12.84 8.88 4.24
C ARG A 29 13.59 8.70 2.93
N ALA A 30 13.71 9.74 2.11
CA ALA A 30 14.46 9.69 0.86
C ALA A 30 15.98 9.67 1.11
N GLU A 31 16.49 10.44 2.08
CA GLU A 31 17.89 10.41 2.52
C GLU A 31 18.27 9.03 3.06
N ALA A 32 17.39 8.39 3.84
CA ALA A 32 17.60 7.01 4.28
C ALA A 32 17.66 6.02 3.10
N ARG A 33 16.85 6.22 2.04
CA ARG A 33 16.96 5.43 0.80
C ARG A 33 18.27 5.70 0.06
N VAL A 34 18.73 6.95 0.01
CA VAL A 34 20.02 7.33 -0.58
C VAL A 34 21.15 6.57 0.11
N ARG A 35 21.21 6.59 1.45
CA ARG A 35 22.23 5.85 2.22
C ARG A 35 22.23 4.35 1.90
N ARG A 36 21.06 3.74 1.79
CA ARG A 36 20.96 2.30 1.46
C ARG A 36 21.41 1.98 0.05
N TRP A 37 21.03 2.80 -0.94
CA TRP A 37 21.50 2.59 -2.32
C TRP A 37 22.99 2.85 -2.49
N PHE A 38 23.57 3.79 -1.73
CA PHE A 38 25.03 3.94 -1.65
C PHE A 38 25.70 2.70 -1.07
N ALA A 39 25.15 2.10 0.00
CA ALA A 39 25.68 0.86 0.55
C ALA A 39 25.63 -0.30 -0.46
N VAL A 40 24.53 -0.43 -1.21
CA VAL A 40 24.39 -1.43 -2.29
C VAL A 40 25.47 -1.23 -3.36
N LEU A 41 25.58 -0.01 -3.90
CA LEU A 41 26.55 0.30 -4.96
C LEU A 41 28.01 0.15 -4.49
N GLY A 42 28.31 0.61 -3.27
CA GLY A 42 29.63 0.44 -2.67
C GLY A 42 30.00 -1.03 -2.54
N GLY A 43 29.09 -1.83 -1.96
CA GLY A 43 29.31 -3.27 -1.76
C GLY A 43 29.42 -4.07 -3.07
N MET A 44 28.69 -3.69 -4.11
CA MET A 44 28.86 -4.26 -5.45
C MET A 44 30.24 -3.92 -6.04
N THR A 45 30.72 -2.70 -5.80
CA THR A 45 32.00 -2.22 -6.36
C THR A 45 33.21 -2.83 -5.65
N ASP A 46 33.15 -3.00 -4.33
CA ASP A 46 34.25 -3.56 -3.52
C ASP A 46 34.20 -5.10 -3.40
N GLY A 47 33.15 -5.73 -3.92
CA GLY A 47 32.99 -7.19 -3.96
C GLY A 47 32.43 -7.80 -2.66
N THR A 48 32.06 -6.98 -1.67
CA THR A 48 31.40 -7.48 -0.45
C THR A 48 29.95 -7.90 -0.68
N LEU A 49 29.35 -7.48 -1.81
CA LEU A 49 28.03 -7.90 -2.26
C LEU A 49 28.08 -8.65 -3.60
N ARG A 50 27.45 -9.83 -3.64
CA ARG A 50 27.23 -10.62 -4.85
C ARG A 50 25.73 -10.71 -5.16
N ILE A 51 25.24 -9.75 -5.93
CA ILE A 51 23.81 -9.68 -6.33
C ILE A 51 23.48 -10.86 -7.25
N GLY A 52 22.25 -11.38 -7.15
CA GLY A 52 21.82 -12.56 -7.90
C GLY A 52 22.08 -13.88 -7.18
N SER A 53 22.68 -13.86 -5.98
CA SER A 53 22.94 -15.07 -5.20
C SER A 53 22.15 -15.15 -3.88
N ARG A 54 21.90 -16.38 -3.41
CA ARG A 54 21.29 -16.70 -2.11
C ARG A 54 22.14 -16.31 -0.91
N THR A 55 23.45 -16.11 -1.11
CA THR A 55 24.41 -15.60 -0.11
C THR A 55 25.01 -14.28 -0.62
N PRO A 56 24.20 -13.21 -0.68
CA PRO A 56 24.61 -11.99 -1.36
C PRO A 56 25.57 -11.14 -0.54
N VAL A 57 25.76 -11.42 0.75
CA VAL A 57 26.65 -10.68 1.64
C VAL A 57 27.79 -11.60 2.06
N ALA A 58 29.04 -11.14 1.89
CA ALA A 58 30.21 -11.88 2.34
C ALA A 58 30.14 -12.19 3.86
N ASP A 59 30.66 -13.35 4.24
CA ASP A 59 30.74 -13.82 5.64
C ASP A 59 29.40 -13.91 6.40
N LEU A 60 28.28 -13.92 5.69
CA LEU A 60 26.96 -14.25 6.23
C LEU A 60 26.45 -15.55 5.61
N PRO A 61 26.05 -16.54 6.43
CA PRO A 61 25.47 -17.79 5.92
C PRO A 61 24.08 -17.52 5.34
N ALA A 62 23.61 -18.44 4.51
CA ALA A 62 22.34 -18.29 3.79
C ALA A 62 21.13 -18.09 4.72
N TRP A 63 21.15 -18.67 5.93
CA TRP A 63 20.04 -18.54 6.89
C TRP A 63 19.89 -17.14 7.49
N VAL A 64 20.92 -16.29 7.43
CA VAL A 64 20.85 -14.91 7.93
C VAL A 64 19.99 -14.07 7.01
N THR A 65 18.99 -13.42 7.58
CA THR A 65 18.10 -12.46 6.94
C THR A 65 18.87 -11.20 6.56
N PRO A 66 19.07 -10.91 5.27
CA PRO A 66 19.67 -9.64 4.86
C PRO A 66 18.64 -8.52 4.94
N GLU A 67 19.10 -7.29 5.21
CA GLU A 67 18.33 -6.08 4.90
C GLU A 67 18.33 -5.89 3.37
N VAL A 68 17.13 -5.90 2.77
CA VAL A 68 16.93 -5.86 1.32
C VAL A 68 16.12 -4.63 0.92
N VAL A 69 16.58 -3.91 -0.11
CA VAL A 69 15.85 -2.78 -0.72
C VAL A 69 14.94 -3.22 -1.87
N ARG A 70 14.17 -2.28 -2.43
CA ARG A 70 13.28 -2.55 -3.57
C ARG A 70 14.10 -3.16 -4.73
N GLY A 71 13.55 -4.20 -5.34
CA GLY A 71 14.18 -4.93 -6.43
C GLY A 71 14.97 -6.15 -5.97
N GLY A 72 15.02 -6.45 -4.66
CA GLY A 72 15.68 -7.65 -4.14
C GLY A 72 17.18 -7.50 -3.85
N PHE A 73 17.69 -6.27 -3.85
CA PHE A 73 19.12 -5.99 -3.60
C PHE A 73 19.42 -5.98 -2.09
N ALA A 74 20.35 -6.82 -1.65
CA ALA A 74 20.86 -6.80 -0.29
C ALA A 74 21.72 -5.55 -0.05
N THR A 75 21.65 -4.99 1.16
CA THR A 75 22.38 -3.76 1.54
C THR A 75 23.74 -4.02 2.20
N GLY A 76 24.07 -5.30 2.46
CA GLY A 76 25.26 -5.71 3.23
C GLY A 76 25.03 -5.85 4.73
N ARG A 77 23.85 -5.49 5.23
CA ARG A 77 23.49 -5.63 6.65
C ARG A 77 22.59 -6.84 6.87
N ALA A 78 22.70 -7.45 8.04
CA ALA A 78 21.71 -8.39 8.54
C ALA A 78 20.56 -7.65 9.22
N ALA A 79 19.32 -8.11 9.04
CA ALA A 79 18.14 -7.51 9.67
C ALA A 79 18.16 -7.68 11.21
N ALA A 80 18.68 -8.81 11.68
CA ALA A 80 18.94 -9.08 13.10
C ALA A 80 20.18 -8.35 13.65
N GLY A 81 20.91 -7.57 12.84
CA GLY A 81 22.07 -6.81 13.29
C GLY A 81 21.76 -5.33 13.57
N GLY A 82 22.82 -4.55 13.78
CA GLY A 82 22.75 -3.11 13.99
C GLY A 82 22.95 -2.69 15.45
N PRO A 83 22.71 -1.41 15.78
CA PRO A 83 22.77 -0.92 17.16
C PRO A 83 21.73 -1.62 18.05
N LEU A 84 22.06 -1.75 19.33
CA LEU A 84 21.14 -2.26 20.34
C LEU A 84 19.85 -1.41 20.39
N LEU A 85 18.72 -2.08 20.33
CA LEU A 85 17.37 -1.56 20.55
C LEU A 85 17.13 -1.37 22.05
N PRO A 86 16.13 -0.56 22.46
CA PRO A 86 15.87 -0.26 23.87
C PRO A 86 15.69 -1.51 24.76
N HIS A 87 15.01 -2.55 24.25
CA HIS A 87 14.79 -3.80 24.99
C HIS A 87 16.03 -4.69 25.06
N GLU A 88 17.03 -4.47 24.20
CA GLU A 88 18.30 -5.22 24.21
C GLU A 88 19.28 -4.73 25.27
N THR A 89 18.91 -3.69 26.02
CA THR A 89 19.63 -3.31 27.24
C THR A 89 19.33 -4.27 28.41
N ASP A 90 18.36 -5.17 28.23
CA ASP A 90 18.11 -6.27 29.15
C ASP A 90 19.25 -7.30 29.11
N ARG A 91 19.59 -7.86 30.27
CA ARG A 91 20.64 -8.87 30.41
C ARG A 91 20.30 -10.11 29.59
N LEU A 92 19.03 -10.46 29.41
CA LEU A 92 18.63 -11.63 28.61
C LEU A 92 19.01 -11.51 27.13
N ALA A 93 19.18 -10.29 26.59
CA ALA A 93 19.62 -10.09 25.22
C ALA A 93 21.13 -10.32 25.04
N ASP A 94 21.92 -10.32 26.12
CA ASP A 94 23.33 -10.70 26.08
C ASP A 94 23.46 -12.22 25.89
N PHE A 95 24.12 -12.63 24.80
CA PHE A 95 24.24 -14.03 24.44
C PHE A 95 24.91 -14.87 25.54
N GLY A 96 25.93 -14.32 26.21
CA GLY A 96 26.62 -15.02 27.30
C GLY A 96 25.71 -15.23 28.52
N HIS A 97 24.96 -14.20 28.89
CA HIS A 97 23.98 -14.30 29.98
C HIS A 97 22.83 -15.25 29.64
N ALA A 98 22.31 -15.23 28.41
CA ALA A 98 21.24 -16.13 27.97
C ALA A 98 21.58 -17.62 28.15
N LEU A 99 22.87 -17.98 28.06
CA LEU A 99 23.35 -19.35 28.29
C LEU A 99 23.59 -19.71 29.76
N SER A 100 23.59 -18.73 30.68
CA SER A 100 23.70 -18.98 32.12
C SER A 100 22.46 -19.72 32.67
N PRO A 101 22.55 -20.40 33.83
CA PRO A 101 21.37 -20.98 34.47
C PRO A 101 20.22 -20.00 34.65
N GLU A 102 20.52 -18.76 35.07
CA GLU A 102 19.54 -17.70 35.26
C GLU A 102 18.94 -17.23 33.93
N GLY A 103 19.78 -17.04 32.91
CA GLY A 103 19.32 -16.63 31.58
C GLY A 103 18.42 -17.69 30.93
N ARG A 104 18.78 -18.97 31.04
CA ARG A 104 17.96 -20.09 30.56
C ARG A 104 16.61 -20.16 31.27
N ALA A 105 16.56 -19.93 32.58
CA ALA A 105 15.31 -19.85 33.31
C ALA A 105 14.42 -18.69 32.80
N GLY A 106 15.02 -17.54 32.47
CA GLY A 106 14.32 -16.42 31.84
C GLY A 106 13.78 -16.74 30.44
N LEU A 107 14.59 -17.39 29.60
CA LEU A 107 14.17 -17.86 28.27
C LEU A 107 13.00 -18.86 28.36
N ARG A 108 13.05 -19.78 29.33
CA ARG A 108 11.98 -20.74 29.57
C ARG A 108 10.68 -20.05 30.01
N ALA A 109 10.76 -19.10 30.94
CA ALA A 109 9.60 -18.31 31.35
C ALA A 109 8.98 -17.52 30.18
N LEU A 110 9.83 -16.93 29.33
CA LEU A 110 9.37 -16.23 28.13
C LEU A 110 8.68 -17.19 27.15
N LEU A 111 9.28 -18.35 26.90
CA LEU A 111 8.72 -19.38 26.02
C LEU A 111 7.37 -19.91 26.53
N ASP A 112 7.28 -20.24 27.83
CA ASP A 112 6.06 -20.79 28.45
C ASP A 112 4.92 -19.77 28.50
N SER A 113 5.23 -18.50 28.74
CA SER A 113 4.22 -17.43 28.76
C SER A 113 3.66 -17.12 27.37
N GLY A 114 4.45 -17.30 26.31
CA GLY A 114 4.10 -16.83 24.97
C GLY A 114 4.15 -15.30 24.82
N GLU A 115 4.60 -14.57 25.85
CA GLU A 115 4.64 -13.10 25.86
C GLU A 115 5.90 -12.55 25.18
N TYR A 116 6.06 -12.89 23.90
CA TYR A 116 7.14 -12.39 23.06
C TYR A 116 6.69 -12.12 21.63
N ARG A 117 7.49 -11.30 20.94
CA ARG A 117 7.34 -11.00 19.52
C ARG A 117 8.65 -11.28 18.80
N VAL A 118 8.58 -12.18 17.83
CA VAL A 118 9.67 -12.47 16.88
C VAL A 118 9.50 -11.53 15.70
N GLU A 119 10.38 -10.54 15.56
CA GLU A 119 10.34 -9.59 14.44
C GLU A 119 11.15 -10.10 13.25
N VAL A 120 12.30 -10.72 13.54
CA VAL A 120 13.12 -11.45 12.57
C VAL A 120 13.35 -12.88 13.04
N PRO A 121 13.37 -13.89 12.14
CA PRO A 121 13.40 -15.30 12.55
C PRO A 121 14.55 -15.68 13.48
N GLU A 122 15.70 -15.02 13.37
CA GLU A 122 16.89 -15.23 14.19
C GLU A 122 16.62 -15.09 15.69
N GLU A 123 15.70 -14.19 16.05
CA GLU A 123 15.34 -13.92 17.45
C GLU A 123 14.72 -15.12 18.15
N ALA A 124 14.30 -16.16 17.42
CA ALA A 124 13.77 -17.39 18.01
C ALA A 124 14.85 -18.40 18.44
N ALA A 125 16.10 -18.23 18.01
CA ALA A 125 17.11 -19.28 18.11
C ALA A 125 17.40 -19.71 19.55
N LEU A 126 17.53 -18.76 20.48
CA LEU A 126 17.83 -19.09 21.88
C LEU A 126 16.61 -19.64 22.64
N LEU A 127 15.38 -19.30 22.23
CA LEU A 127 14.18 -19.94 22.77
C LEU A 127 14.08 -21.41 22.33
N VAL A 128 14.43 -21.71 21.07
CA VAL A 128 14.54 -23.11 20.61
C VAL A 128 15.62 -23.87 21.39
N MET A 129 16.79 -23.26 21.60
CA MET A 129 17.85 -23.87 22.39
C MET A 129 17.39 -24.18 23.82
N ALA A 130 16.73 -23.24 24.49
CA ALA A 130 16.17 -23.46 25.82
C ALA A 130 15.15 -24.62 25.82
N TRP A 131 14.26 -24.67 24.82
CA TRP A 131 13.30 -25.76 24.66
C TRP A 131 14.00 -27.13 24.48
N LEU A 132 15.04 -27.21 23.65
CA LEU A 132 15.80 -28.46 23.42
C LEU A 132 16.48 -28.96 24.69
N VAL A 133 17.10 -28.05 25.45
CA VAL A 133 17.75 -28.37 26.74
C VAL A 133 16.74 -28.94 27.73
N ASP A 134 15.54 -28.37 27.80
CA ASP A 134 14.48 -28.84 28.69
C ASP A 134 13.88 -30.19 28.27
N HIS A 135 14.05 -30.57 27.00
CA HIS A 135 13.66 -31.87 26.44
C HIS A 135 14.82 -32.87 26.40
N GLU A 136 15.92 -32.57 27.09
CA GLU A 136 17.13 -33.40 27.16
C GLU A 136 17.77 -33.68 25.79
N ASP A 137 17.48 -32.86 24.78
CA ASP A 137 18.05 -32.97 23.43
C ASP A 137 19.33 -32.15 23.30
N PHE A 138 20.33 -32.52 24.11
CA PHE A 138 21.57 -31.77 24.23
C PHE A 138 22.39 -31.77 22.92
N ASP A 139 22.32 -32.84 22.13
CA ASP A 139 23.04 -32.94 20.86
C ASP A 139 22.54 -31.89 19.85
N ALA A 140 21.22 -31.75 19.70
CA ALA A 140 20.63 -30.74 18.82
C ALA A 140 20.86 -29.32 19.35
N ALA A 141 20.81 -29.13 20.68
CA ALA A 141 21.12 -27.85 21.30
C ALA A 141 22.59 -27.43 21.06
N GLU A 142 23.55 -28.37 21.21
CA GLU A 142 24.96 -28.12 20.94
C GLU A 142 25.21 -27.83 19.46
N GLU A 143 24.59 -28.57 18.56
CA GLU A 143 24.68 -28.33 17.11
C GLU A 143 24.16 -26.94 16.73
N LEU A 144 22.99 -26.56 17.25
CA LEU A 144 22.41 -25.23 17.04
C LEU A 144 23.36 -24.13 17.56
N LEU A 145 23.88 -24.28 18.79
CA LEU A 145 24.80 -23.32 19.38
C LEU A 145 26.09 -23.19 18.55
N ARG A 146 26.64 -24.29 18.05
CA ARG A 146 27.84 -24.30 17.19
C ARG A 146 27.63 -23.47 15.92
N GLU A 147 26.42 -23.49 15.37
CA GLU A 147 26.08 -22.74 14.15
C GLU A 147 25.86 -21.24 14.41
N ILE A 148 25.23 -20.87 15.53
CA ILE A 148 24.86 -19.46 15.81
C ILE A 148 25.90 -18.68 16.64
N ALA A 149 26.68 -19.35 17.49
CA ALA A 149 27.65 -18.70 18.38
C ALA A 149 28.69 -17.81 17.66
N PRO A 150 29.19 -18.13 16.44
CA PRO A 150 30.08 -17.24 15.69
C PRO A 150 29.50 -15.85 15.39
N PHE A 151 28.17 -15.70 15.51
CA PHE A 151 27.44 -14.47 15.20
C PHE A 151 26.87 -13.76 16.44
N ALA A 152 27.15 -14.25 17.65
CA ALA A 152 26.61 -13.71 18.92
C ALA A 152 26.88 -12.20 19.12
N GLY A 153 28.04 -11.70 18.66
CA GLY A 153 28.38 -10.27 18.72
C GLY A 153 27.87 -9.42 17.55
N ARG A 154 27.13 -10.02 16.61
CA ARG A 154 26.69 -9.39 15.34
C ARG A 154 25.18 -9.44 15.15
N LEU A 155 24.50 -10.45 15.69
CA LEU A 155 23.08 -10.74 15.48
C LEU A 155 22.35 -10.92 16.81
N ARG A 156 21.08 -10.50 16.81
CA ARG A 156 20.11 -10.77 17.88
C ARG A 156 19.55 -12.18 17.77
N PHE A 157 19.45 -12.85 18.92
CA PHE A 157 18.92 -14.22 19.03
C PHE A 157 17.86 -14.41 20.11
N VAL A 158 17.38 -13.31 20.72
CA VAL A 158 16.33 -13.29 21.73
C VAL A 158 15.23 -12.32 21.27
N PRO A 159 13.94 -12.68 21.39
CA PRO A 159 12.86 -11.83 20.90
C PRO A 159 12.51 -10.72 21.89
N THR A 160 11.76 -9.73 21.41
CA THR A 160 11.23 -8.67 22.27
C THR A 160 10.11 -9.21 23.16
N PRO A 161 10.15 -9.03 24.49
CA PRO A 161 9.01 -9.32 25.35
C PRO A 161 7.80 -8.45 24.96
N ALA A 162 6.65 -9.07 24.72
CA ALA A 162 5.45 -8.38 24.24
C ALA A 162 4.20 -9.20 24.54
N ALA A 163 3.06 -8.54 24.79
CA ALA A 163 1.80 -9.25 24.96
C ALA A 163 1.49 -10.14 23.74
N ALA A 164 1.02 -11.35 24.01
CA ALA A 164 0.60 -12.27 22.96
C ALA A 164 -0.61 -11.66 22.20
N PRO A 165 -0.58 -11.59 20.86
CA PRO A 165 -1.71 -11.09 20.11
C PRO A 165 -2.93 -12.01 20.30
N PRO A 166 -4.16 -11.45 20.28
CA PRO A 166 -5.37 -12.27 20.32
C PRO A 166 -5.41 -13.22 19.11
N SER A 167 -5.61 -14.52 19.39
CA SER A 167 -5.61 -15.57 18.37
C SER A 167 -6.70 -15.35 17.33
N GLY A 168 -6.36 -15.58 16.05
CA GLY A 168 -7.31 -15.55 14.93
C GLY A 168 -7.74 -14.17 14.44
N LEU A 169 -7.33 -13.09 15.12
CA LEU A 169 -7.61 -11.71 14.67
C LEU A 169 -6.46 -11.16 13.84
N LEU A 170 -6.83 -10.48 12.75
CA LEU A 170 -5.93 -9.83 11.82
C LEU A 170 -6.27 -8.35 11.73
N TRP A 171 -5.29 -7.55 11.34
CA TRP A 171 -5.49 -6.13 11.01
C TRP A 171 -4.50 -5.72 9.92
N ARG A 172 -4.90 -4.74 9.12
CA ARG A 172 -4.09 -4.26 7.99
C ARG A 172 -2.98 -3.31 8.44
N GLU A 173 -3.32 -2.40 9.35
CA GLU A 173 -2.42 -1.41 9.96
C GLU A 173 -2.70 -1.43 11.48
N THR A 174 -1.71 -1.17 12.33
CA THR A 174 -1.98 -1.05 13.77
C THR A 174 -2.71 0.26 14.09
N VAL A 175 -3.29 0.37 15.29
CA VAL A 175 -3.82 1.64 15.80
C VAL A 175 -2.74 2.74 15.78
N GLY A 176 -1.49 2.40 16.12
CA GLY A 176 -0.35 3.30 16.08
C GLY A 176 -0.05 3.81 14.66
N GLU A 177 -0.06 2.92 13.66
CA GLU A 177 0.15 3.30 12.25
C GLU A 177 -0.98 4.19 11.72
N ALA A 178 -2.24 3.85 12.01
CA ALA A 178 -3.39 4.67 11.65
C ALA A 178 -3.34 6.05 12.33
N SER A 179 -2.96 6.09 13.61
CA SER A 179 -2.77 7.33 14.38
C SER A 179 -1.65 8.19 13.82
N ALA A 180 -0.52 7.59 13.43
CA ALA A 180 0.59 8.29 12.79
C ALA A 180 0.17 8.89 11.44
N ALA A 181 -0.61 8.15 10.64
CA ALA A 181 -1.15 8.64 9.36
C ALA A 181 -2.12 9.82 9.55
N LEU A 182 -2.91 9.82 10.62
CA LEU A 182 -3.78 10.95 10.98
C LEU A 182 -2.96 12.15 11.50
N ALA A 183 -1.99 11.90 12.38
CA ALA A 183 -1.13 12.93 12.97
C ALA A 183 -0.26 13.64 11.92
N GLY A 184 0.15 12.93 10.86
CA GLY A 184 0.90 13.49 9.74
C GLY A 184 0.11 14.42 8.82
N ARG A 185 -1.21 14.58 9.01
CA ARG A 185 -2.02 15.50 8.18
C ARG A 185 -1.80 16.94 8.61
N ALA A 186 -1.24 17.75 7.72
CA ALA A 186 -1.10 19.19 7.93
C ALA A 186 -2.39 19.98 7.62
N PRO A 187 -2.57 21.18 8.20
CA PRO A 187 -3.60 22.12 7.78
C PRO A 187 -3.52 22.39 6.27
N ASN A 188 -4.67 22.46 5.59
CA ASN A 188 -4.67 22.80 4.18
C ASN A 188 -4.46 24.32 4.01
N PRO A 189 -3.35 24.77 3.40
CA PRO A 189 -3.03 26.20 3.32
C PRO A 189 -4.08 26.99 2.52
N ARG A 190 -4.76 26.34 1.56
CA ARG A 190 -5.83 26.99 0.79
C ARG A 190 -7.08 27.23 1.62
N VAL A 191 -7.41 26.27 2.50
CA VAL A 191 -8.55 26.41 3.42
C VAL A 191 -8.22 27.43 4.51
N ALA A 192 -7.00 27.39 5.06
CA ALA A 192 -6.55 28.37 6.05
C ALA A 192 -6.55 29.80 5.48
N ALA A 193 -6.04 30.01 4.27
CA ALA A 193 -6.10 31.29 3.58
C ALA A 193 -7.55 31.72 3.27
N MET A 194 -8.42 30.79 2.85
CA MET A 194 -9.85 31.07 2.67
C MET A 194 -10.49 31.54 3.97
N ASN A 195 -10.28 30.83 5.08
CA ASN A 195 -10.83 31.17 6.38
C ASN A 195 -10.36 32.57 6.81
N GLU A 196 -9.06 32.87 6.72
CA GLU A 196 -8.52 34.20 6.99
C GLU A 196 -9.16 35.28 6.10
N ALA A 197 -9.37 35.00 4.81
CA ALA A 197 -10.06 35.93 3.92
C ALA A 197 -11.52 36.17 4.33
N LEU A 198 -12.24 35.14 4.78
CA LEU A 198 -13.64 35.24 5.18
C LEU A 198 -13.83 35.93 6.53
N THR A 199 -12.94 35.69 7.50
CA THR A 199 -13.08 36.17 8.88
C THR A 199 -12.35 37.49 9.16
N VAL A 200 -11.30 37.81 8.39
CA VAL A 200 -10.49 39.01 8.60
C VAL A 200 -10.64 39.99 7.45
N TRP A 201 -10.23 39.59 6.24
CA TRP A 201 -10.06 40.52 5.14
C TRP A 201 -11.38 40.99 4.53
N ASN A 202 -12.36 40.10 4.43
CA ASN A 202 -13.65 40.46 3.87
C ASN A 202 -14.46 41.39 4.80
N PRO A 203 -14.51 41.21 6.14
CA PRO A 203 -15.08 42.20 7.05
C PRO A 203 -14.34 43.55 7.02
N PHE A 204 -12.99 43.53 7.07
CA PHE A 204 -12.21 44.76 6.98
C PHE A 204 -12.45 45.53 5.66
N ALA A 205 -12.61 44.82 4.55
CA ALA A 205 -12.98 45.42 3.28
C ALA A 205 -14.37 46.07 3.29
N ASP A 206 -15.27 45.60 4.13
CA ASP A 206 -16.60 46.19 4.27
C ASP A 206 -16.56 47.43 5.16
N ASP A 207 -15.72 47.46 6.20
CA ASP A 207 -15.49 48.66 7.02
C ASP A 207 -14.95 49.82 6.16
N LEU A 208 -14.03 49.52 5.23
CA LEU A 208 -13.54 50.50 4.25
C LEU A 208 -14.59 50.89 3.23
N LEU A 209 -15.44 49.96 2.79
CA LEU A 209 -16.54 50.25 1.87
C LEU A 209 -17.56 51.20 2.54
N GLU A 210 -17.91 50.92 3.79
CA GLU A 210 -18.80 51.76 4.60
C GLU A 210 -18.22 53.16 4.78
N LEU A 211 -16.94 53.27 5.16
CA LEU A 211 -16.23 54.54 5.24
C LEU A 211 -16.38 55.36 3.95
N TRP A 212 -16.16 54.75 2.78
CA TRP A 212 -16.25 55.46 1.51
C TRP A 212 -17.69 55.83 1.14
N LEU A 213 -18.67 54.95 1.40
CA LEU A 213 -20.08 55.26 1.18
C LEU A 213 -20.57 56.42 2.05
N ASP A 214 -20.07 56.54 3.29
CA ASP A 214 -20.38 57.65 4.20
C ASP A 214 -19.80 59.00 3.74
N SER A 215 -18.84 59.00 2.82
CA SER A 215 -18.25 60.22 2.24
C SER A 215 -19.03 60.79 1.05
N CYS A 216 -20.11 60.13 0.64
CA CYS A 216 -20.85 60.45 -0.58
C CYS A 216 -21.92 61.54 -0.37
N GLU A 217 -21.92 62.56 -1.21
CA GLU A 217 -23.00 63.56 -1.35
C GLU A 217 -23.41 63.64 -2.83
N ASP A 218 -24.71 63.64 -3.13
CA ASP A 218 -25.26 63.69 -4.50
C ASP A 218 -24.54 62.77 -5.50
N THR A 219 -24.26 61.52 -5.07
CA THR A 219 -23.54 60.46 -5.80
C THR A 219 -22.01 60.63 -5.97
N ARG A 220 -21.44 61.73 -5.47
CA ARG A 220 -20.00 61.99 -5.53
C ARG A 220 -19.27 61.44 -4.30
N LEU A 221 -18.47 60.39 -4.50
CA LEU A 221 -17.58 59.84 -3.47
C LEU A 221 -16.48 60.83 -3.05
N GLY A 222 -16.21 60.91 -1.75
CA GLY A 222 -15.23 61.82 -1.18
C GLY A 222 -15.64 63.30 -1.18
N ALA A 223 -16.94 63.60 -1.34
CA ALA A 223 -17.48 64.95 -1.23
C ALA A 223 -17.50 65.44 0.23
N ARG A 224 -17.79 64.54 1.18
CA ARG A 224 -17.84 64.82 2.61
C ARG A 224 -16.67 64.17 3.34
N ILE A 225 -15.59 64.93 3.56
CA ILE A 225 -14.39 64.51 4.30
C ILE A 225 -14.16 65.46 5.48
N ASP A 226 -14.95 65.26 6.54
CA ASP A 226 -14.88 66.01 7.79
C ASP A 226 -13.87 65.40 8.79
N ALA A 227 -13.78 65.99 9.99
CA ALA A 227 -12.88 65.51 11.04
C ALA A 227 -13.25 64.10 11.54
N ALA A 228 -14.55 63.77 11.59
CA ALA A 228 -15.02 62.47 12.07
C ALA A 228 -14.70 61.35 11.08
N TRP A 229 -14.87 61.61 9.77
CA TRP A 229 -14.46 60.72 8.70
C TRP A 229 -12.95 60.46 8.74
N ARG A 230 -12.14 61.52 8.90
CA ARG A 230 -10.67 61.40 8.97
C ARG A 230 -10.22 60.55 10.17
N ALA A 231 -10.82 60.73 11.33
CA ALA A 231 -10.52 59.92 12.52
C ALA A 231 -10.83 58.42 12.28
N ARG A 232 -11.98 58.10 11.65
CA ARG A 232 -12.31 56.71 11.26
C ARG A 232 -11.33 56.15 10.23
N ALA A 233 -10.93 56.96 9.25
CA ALA A 233 -9.96 56.58 8.23
C ALA A 233 -8.57 56.27 8.83
N GLU A 234 -8.09 57.11 9.75
CA GLU A 234 -6.85 56.91 10.50
C GLU A 234 -6.89 55.58 11.29
N ALA A 235 -7.98 55.33 12.01
CA ALA A 235 -8.17 54.09 12.75
C ALA A 235 -8.15 52.84 11.83
N LEU A 236 -8.79 52.90 10.66
CA LEU A 236 -8.80 51.78 9.70
C LEU A 236 -7.42 51.55 9.06
N VAL A 237 -6.65 52.61 8.79
CA VAL A 237 -5.26 52.47 8.29
C VAL A 237 -4.35 51.86 9.36
N ALA A 238 -4.49 52.27 10.62
CA ALA A 238 -3.75 51.66 11.73
C ALA A 238 -4.12 50.18 11.92
N ARG A 239 -5.42 49.85 11.92
CA ARG A 239 -5.93 48.48 11.99
C ARG A 239 -5.43 47.62 10.84
N TYR A 240 -5.32 48.15 9.62
CA TYR A 240 -4.72 47.42 8.51
C TYR A 240 -3.26 47.03 8.80
N ALA A 241 -2.47 47.92 9.40
CA ALA A 241 -1.07 47.61 9.74
C ALA A 241 -1.00 46.43 10.72
N GLU A 242 -1.85 46.41 11.75
CA GLU A 242 -1.97 45.31 12.71
C GLU A 242 -2.42 44.01 12.07
N LEU A 243 -3.50 44.06 11.27
CA LEU A 243 -4.05 42.89 10.59
C LEU A 243 -3.05 42.30 9.58
N SER A 244 -2.35 43.14 8.82
CA SER A 244 -1.40 42.68 7.80
C SER A 244 -0.11 42.10 8.37
N ALA A 245 0.24 42.47 9.62
CA ALA A 245 1.33 41.87 10.37
C ALA A 245 0.96 40.49 10.94
N THR A 246 -0.29 40.32 11.39
CA THR A 246 -0.77 39.10 12.07
C THR A 246 -1.31 38.05 11.08
N HIS A 247 -2.03 38.49 10.05
CA HIS A 247 -2.76 37.65 9.11
C HIS A 247 -2.06 37.61 7.76
N THR A 248 -1.18 36.62 7.58
CA THR A 248 -0.24 36.56 6.46
C THR A 248 -0.60 35.50 5.41
N LEU A 249 -1.65 34.71 5.62
CA LEU A 249 -1.97 33.56 4.77
C LEU A 249 -2.60 33.97 3.43
N THR A 250 -3.33 35.08 3.39
CA THR A 250 -3.89 35.67 2.18
C THR A 250 -3.14 36.92 1.78
N THR A 251 -2.64 36.97 0.55
CA THR A 251 -1.89 38.14 0.03
C THR A 251 -2.69 39.05 -0.91
N LYS A 252 -3.96 38.72 -1.21
CA LYS A 252 -4.80 39.49 -2.16
C LYS A 252 -4.93 40.97 -1.79
N HIS A 253 -4.90 41.30 -0.50
CA HIS A 253 -4.97 42.67 0.00
C HIS A 253 -3.74 43.52 -0.37
N ARG A 254 -2.62 42.90 -0.73
CA ARG A 254 -1.37 43.58 -1.12
C ARG A 254 -1.29 43.89 -2.62
N ASN A 255 -2.10 43.21 -3.44
CA ASN A 255 -2.05 43.41 -4.88
C ASN A 255 -2.78 44.72 -5.25
N PRO A 256 -2.09 45.70 -5.86
CA PRO A 256 -2.63 47.04 -6.09
C PRO A 256 -3.84 47.07 -7.04
N ARG A 257 -4.09 45.98 -7.77
CA ARG A 257 -5.23 45.83 -8.69
C ARG A 257 -6.50 45.33 -8.03
N HIS A 258 -6.46 44.87 -6.77
CA HIS A 258 -7.63 44.39 -6.06
C HIS A 258 -8.36 45.52 -5.32
N ASN A 259 -9.69 45.40 -5.25
CA ASN A 259 -10.61 46.36 -4.63
C ASN A 259 -10.16 46.87 -3.25
N LEU A 260 -9.78 45.95 -2.35
CA LEU A 260 -9.33 46.31 -1.00
C LEU A 260 -8.07 47.19 -1.03
N ALA A 261 -7.09 46.86 -1.86
CA ALA A 261 -5.85 47.64 -1.98
C ALA A 261 -6.09 49.02 -2.59
N ILE A 262 -7.06 49.14 -3.51
CA ILE A 262 -7.46 50.42 -4.13
C ILE A 262 -8.09 51.32 -3.06
N MET A 263 -9.09 50.82 -2.32
CA MET A 263 -9.74 51.58 -1.26
C MET A 263 -8.74 52.01 -0.18
N LEU A 264 -7.89 51.10 0.29
CA LEU A 264 -6.89 51.39 1.30
C LEU A 264 -5.87 52.44 0.84
N ARG A 265 -5.37 52.34 -0.41
CA ARG A 265 -4.44 53.33 -0.97
C ARG A 265 -5.07 54.73 -1.01
N CYS A 266 -6.33 54.81 -1.43
CA CYS A 266 -7.06 56.07 -1.45
C CYS A 266 -7.28 56.61 -0.03
N THR A 267 -7.67 55.76 0.92
CA THR A 267 -7.85 56.14 2.34
C THR A 267 -6.54 56.66 2.94
N ALA A 268 -5.43 55.96 2.70
CA ALA A 268 -4.11 56.36 3.19
C ALA A 268 -3.61 57.68 2.57
N ALA A 269 -3.98 57.99 1.31
CA ALA A 269 -3.67 59.28 0.70
C ALA A 269 -4.43 60.42 1.41
N VAL A 270 -5.72 60.24 1.70
CA VAL A 270 -6.52 61.24 2.43
C VAL A 270 -6.00 61.45 3.85
N VAL A 271 -5.63 60.37 4.55
CA VAL A 271 -5.01 60.44 5.90
C VAL A 271 -3.71 61.23 5.87
N ARG A 272 -2.86 61.05 4.86
CA ARG A 272 -1.62 61.83 4.65
C ARG A 272 -1.86 63.25 4.13
N ARG A 273 -3.11 63.66 3.95
CA ARG A 273 -3.52 64.96 3.36
C ARG A 273 -3.03 65.16 1.92
N GLU A 274 -2.89 64.07 1.18
CA GLU A 274 -2.54 64.08 -0.24
C GLU A 274 -3.80 64.08 -1.12
N ALA A 275 -3.71 64.66 -2.31
CA ALA A 275 -4.80 64.62 -3.28
C ALA A 275 -4.88 63.24 -3.96
N ILE A 276 -6.09 62.68 -4.07
CA ILE A 276 -6.32 61.46 -4.86
C ILE A 276 -6.26 61.81 -6.35
N GLY A 277 -5.35 61.18 -7.08
CA GLY A 277 -5.19 61.41 -8.52
C GLY A 277 -6.41 60.99 -9.36
N PRO A 278 -6.59 61.54 -10.59
CA PRO A 278 -7.77 61.28 -11.43
C PRO A 278 -7.98 59.81 -11.81
N ARG A 279 -6.90 59.02 -11.86
CA ARG A 279 -6.97 57.58 -12.12
C ARG A 279 -7.47 56.80 -10.91
N ASP A 280 -6.89 57.07 -9.73
CA ASP A 280 -7.27 56.39 -8.49
C ASP A 280 -8.70 56.73 -8.07
N ARG A 281 -9.17 57.97 -8.33
CA ARG A 281 -10.57 58.35 -8.12
C ARG A 281 -11.54 57.49 -8.93
N ARG A 282 -11.29 57.32 -10.24
CA ARG A 282 -12.12 56.45 -11.10
C ARG A 282 -12.08 54.98 -10.68
N LEU A 283 -10.90 54.49 -10.28
CA LEU A 283 -10.76 53.13 -9.76
C LEU A 283 -11.50 52.93 -8.45
N LEU A 284 -11.50 53.93 -7.57
CA LEU A 284 -12.21 53.93 -6.30
C LEU A 284 -13.73 53.90 -6.54
N GLU A 285 -14.26 54.78 -7.38
CA GLU A 285 -15.67 54.82 -7.76
C GLU A 285 -16.15 53.47 -8.31
N HIS A 286 -15.43 52.94 -9.31
CA HIS A 286 -15.74 51.62 -9.87
C HIS A 286 -15.64 50.49 -8.83
N THR A 287 -14.65 50.56 -7.94
CA THR A 287 -14.47 49.56 -6.87
C THR A 287 -15.65 49.54 -5.92
N VAL A 288 -16.09 50.71 -5.45
CA VAL A 288 -17.23 50.86 -4.53
C VAL A 288 -18.51 50.35 -5.21
N GLU A 289 -18.78 50.79 -6.44
CA GLU A 289 -19.94 50.36 -7.23
C GLU A 289 -19.96 48.83 -7.42
N ALA A 290 -18.84 48.25 -7.87
CA ALA A 290 -18.73 46.81 -8.08
C ALA A 290 -18.86 45.99 -6.78
N MET A 291 -18.39 46.53 -5.64
CA MET A 291 -18.55 45.86 -4.35
C MET A 291 -19.99 45.90 -3.86
N VAL A 292 -20.67 47.04 -3.96
CA VAL A 292 -22.09 47.17 -3.60
C VAL A 292 -22.96 46.28 -4.48
N ALA A 293 -22.75 46.31 -5.81
CA ALA A 293 -23.49 45.47 -6.75
C ALA A 293 -23.32 43.97 -6.47
N ARG A 294 -22.12 43.54 -6.06
CA ARG A 294 -21.82 42.12 -5.81
C ARG A 294 -22.21 41.62 -4.42
N ARG A 295 -22.10 42.47 -3.39
CA ARG A 295 -22.21 42.07 -1.97
C ARG A 295 -23.41 42.66 -1.23
N GLY A 296 -24.06 43.66 -1.80
CA GLY A 296 -24.99 44.54 -1.08
C GLY A 296 -24.28 45.68 -0.36
N ARG A 297 -25.03 46.71 0.04
CA ARG A 297 -24.53 47.80 0.88
C ARG A 297 -24.21 47.26 2.28
N PRO A 298 -23.07 47.61 2.91
CA PRO A 298 -22.82 47.26 4.30
C PRO A 298 -24.02 47.60 5.20
N GLY A 299 -24.43 46.64 6.02
CA GLY A 299 -25.62 46.77 6.89
C GLY A 299 -26.96 46.44 6.22
N SER A 300 -27.02 46.17 4.92
CA SER A 300 -28.24 45.69 4.28
C SER A 300 -28.57 44.24 4.69
N PRO A 301 -29.84 43.80 4.56
CA PRO A 301 -30.21 42.40 4.84
C PRO A 301 -29.41 41.39 4.00
N GLU A 302 -29.17 41.68 2.72
CA GLU A 302 -28.44 40.82 1.79
C GLU A 302 -26.96 40.69 2.19
N HIS A 303 -26.35 41.82 2.58
CA HIS A 303 -24.97 41.88 3.05
C HIS A 303 -24.79 41.13 4.38
N THR A 304 -25.71 41.34 5.32
CA THR A 304 -25.72 40.64 6.61
C THR A 304 -25.86 39.14 6.42
N ALA A 305 -26.78 38.70 5.53
CA ALA A 305 -26.95 37.29 5.19
C ALA A 305 -25.70 36.70 4.52
N LEU A 306 -25.01 37.45 3.66
CA LEU A 306 -23.75 37.04 3.06
C LEU A 306 -22.66 36.83 4.13
N ARG A 307 -22.54 37.75 5.09
CA ARG A 307 -21.56 37.66 6.20
C ARG A 307 -21.84 36.49 7.12
N ALA A 308 -23.11 36.28 7.47
CA ALA A 308 -23.53 35.13 8.26
C ALA A 308 -23.14 33.80 7.58
N ARG A 309 -23.40 33.65 6.27
CA ARG A 309 -22.98 32.47 5.51
C ARG A 309 -21.46 32.29 5.47
N GLN A 310 -20.70 33.36 5.26
CA GLN A 310 -19.23 33.30 5.20
C GLN A 310 -18.61 32.96 6.56
N SER A 311 -19.15 33.53 7.64
CA SER A 311 -18.75 33.20 9.02
C SER A 311 -19.06 31.75 9.34
N ALA A 312 -20.27 31.27 9.03
CA ALA A 312 -20.66 29.88 9.21
C ALA A 312 -19.74 28.92 8.44
N GLN A 313 -19.37 29.26 7.20
CA GLN A 313 -18.43 28.46 6.40
C GLN A 313 -17.03 28.40 7.00
N ALA A 314 -16.51 29.53 7.52
CA ALA A 314 -15.17 29.60 8.10
C ALA A 314 -15.09 28.94 9.49
N ALA A 315 -16.22 28.85 10.20
CA ALA A 315 -16.36 28.18 11.49
C ALA A 315 -16.48 26.66 11.38
N LEU A 316 -16.61 26.10 10.16
CA LEU A 316 -16.65 24.65 9.98
C LEU A 316 -15.32 24.02 10.42
N PRO A 317 -15.35 22.90 11.17
CA PRO A 317 -14.15 22.20 11.58
C PRO A 317 -13.30 21.77 10.39
N THR A 318 -11.99 21.94 10.49
CA THR A 318 -11.12 21.47 9.42
C THR A 318 -10.86 19.96 9.53
N PHE A 319 -10.47 19.32 8.43
CA PHE A 319 -10.07 17.92 8.48
C PHE A 319 -8.80 17.70 9.32
N HIS A 320 -8.00 18.75 9.52
CA HIS A 320 -6.86 18.69 10.42
C HIS A 320 -7.33 18.60 11.87
N ASP A 321 -8.28 19.44 12.29
CA ASP A 321 -8.84 19.43 13.65
C ASP A 321 -9.52 18.09 13.96
N LEU A 322 -10.31 17.57 13.01
CA LEU A 322 -10.95 16.26 13.13
C LEU A 322 -9.94 15.11 13.15
N ALA A 323 -8.83 15.19 12.41
CA ALA A 323 -7.77 14.19 12.48
C ALA A 323 -7.08 14.21 13.86
N ARG A 324 -6.83 15.38 14.44
CA ARG A 324 -6.27 15.52 15.80
C ARG A 324 -7.21 14.96 16.86
N LEU A 325 -8.52 15.15 16.70
CA LEU A 325 -9.52 14.50 17.55
C LEU A 325 -9.41 12.98 17.49
N LEU A 326 -9.36 12.39 16.29
CA LEU A 326 -9.25 10.94 16.14
C LEU A 326 -7.95 10.37 16.73
N VAL A 327 -6.83 11.10 16.62
CA VAL A 327 -5.56 10.72 17.28
C VAL A 327 -5.74 10.67 18.80
N ARG A 328 -6.44 11.65 19.40
CA ARG A 328 -6.71 11.62 20.85
C ARG A 328 -7.59 10.44 21.25
N ARG A 329 -8.63 10.12 20.48
CA ARG A 329 -9.49 8.96 20.73
C ARG A 329 -8.72 7.64 20.64
N ALA A 330 -7.84 7.52 19.65
CA ALA A 330 -7.02 6.32 19.45
C ALA A 330 -5.95 6.12 20.53
N ALA A 331 -5.53 7.17 21.24
CA ALA A 331 -4.50 7.09 22.28
C ALA A 331 -4.90 6.23 23.49
N ALA A 332 -6.18 5.92 23.66
CA ALA A 332 -6.68 5.02 24.71
C ALA A 332 -6.55 3.52 24.35
N LEU A 333 -6.17 3.20 23.11
CA LEU A 333 -6.04 1.83 22.62
C LEU A 333 -4.56 1.41 22.50
N PRO A 334 -4.24 0.11 22.59
CA PRO A 334 -2.87 -0.39 22.38
C PRO A 334 -2.36 -0.03 20.98
N ALA A 335 -1.19 0.61 20.89
CA ALA A 335 -0.65 1.12 19.63
C ALA A 335 -0.20 0.03 18.65
N ASP A 336 0.14 -1.16 19.16
CA ASP A 336 0.69 -2.28 18.37
C ASP A 336 -0.38 -3.27 17.91
N GLU A 337 -1.65 -3.04 18.25
CA GLU A 337 -2.76 -3.93 17.95
C GLU A 337 -3.76 -3.30 16.95
N GLY A 338 -4.70 -4.12 16.47
CA GLY A 338 -5.91 -3.64 15.81
C GLY A 338 -6.98 -3.21 16.83
N ALA A 339 -7.90 -2.35 16.41
CA ALA A 339 -9.05 -1.92 17.17
C ALA A 339 -10.26 -2.82 16.88
N ALA A 340 -10.84 -3.42 17.92
CA ALA A 340 -12.06 -4.22 17.82
C ALA A 340 -13.29 -3.38 17.43
N ASP A 341 -13.41 -2.15 17.94
CA ASP A 341 -14.51 -1.24 17.63
C ASP A 341 -13.99 0.09 17.07
N VAL A 342 -13.79 0.13 15.75
CA VAL A 342 -13.44 1.36 15.03
C VAL A 342 -14.61 2.33 14.92
N GLU A 343 -15.85 1.87 15.03
CA GLU A 343 -17.02 2.73 14.88
C GLU A 343 -17.23 3.62 16.11
N ALA A 344 -16.86 3.15 17.30
CA ALA A 344 -16.76 4.00 18.49
C ALA A 344 -15.81 5.19 18.29
N LEU A 345 -14.66 4.98 17.63
CA LEU A 345 -13.73 6.07 17.29
C LEU A 345 -14.33 7.04 16.26
N LEU A 346 -15.16 6.52 15.34
CA LEU A 346 -15.76 7.25 14.22
C LEU A 346 -17.13 7.87 14.53
N ALA A 347 -17.66 7.63 15.72
CA ALA A 347 -18.89 8.26 16.18
C ALA A 347 -18.80 9.79 16.03
N PRO A 348 -19.91 10.48 15.70
CA PRO A 348 -19.95 11.94 15.70
C PRO A 348 -19.35 12.55 16.97
N VAL A 349 -18.86 13.78 16.86
CA VAL A 349 -18.23 14.48 17.99
C VAL A 349 -19.26 14.62 19.12
N HIS A 350 -19.00 13.99 20.27
CA HIS A 350 -19.87 14.01 21.45
C HIS A 350 -19.21 14.71 22.64
N GLU A 351 -17.91 15.00 22.52
CA GLU A 351 -17.08 15.71 23.48
C GLU A 351 -17.03 17.20 23.14
N ASP A 352 -16.96 18.06 24.16
CA ASP A 352 -16.80 19.50 23.97
C ASP A 352 -15.34 19.81 23.60
N VAL A 353 -15.09 19.96 22.31
CA VAL A 353 -13.76 20.22 21.75
C VAL A 353 -13.73 21.65 21.20
N PRO A 354 -12.79 22.50 21.65
CA PRO A 354 -12.66 23.86 21.14
C PRO A 354 -12.56 23.88 19.61
N GLY A 355 -13.46 24.63 18.97
CA GLY A 355 -13.51 24.79 17.51
C GLY A 355 -14.18 23.65 16.74
N ILE A 356 -14.73 22.63 17.41
CA ILE A 356 -15.44 21.51 16.78
C ILE A 356 -16.82 21.33 17.42
N PRO A 357 -17.92 21.69 16.74
CA PRO A 357 -19.26 21.54 17.30
C PRO A 357 -19.62 20.07 17.60
N VAL A 358 -20.31 19.85 18.71
CA VAL A 358 -20.96 18.57 19.03
C VAL A 358 -21.93 18.19 17.90
N GLY A 359 -21.95 16.90 17.55
CA GLY A 359 -22.69 16.34 16.43
C GLY A 359 -21.94 16.37 15.09
N THR A 360 -20.74 16.96 15.02
CA THR A 360 -19.97 16.97 13.76
C THR A 360 -19.65 15.54 13.31
N PRO A 361 -20.01 15.13 12.07
CA PRO A 361 -19.70 13.80 11.56
C PRO A 361 -18.23 13.70 11.14
N ILE A 362 -17.66 12.49 11.25
CA ILE A 362 -16.29 12.24 10.78
C ILE A 362 -16.27 12.05 9.26
N PRO A 363 -15.45 12.81 8.51
CA PRO A 363 -15.36 12.68 7.05
C PRO A 363 -14.91 11.27 6.63
N GLY A 364 -15.53 10.74 5.57
CA GLY A 364 -15.21 9.40 5.06
C GLY A 364 -13.74 9.18 4.68
N THR A 365 -12.99 10.26 4.36
CA THR A 365 -11.55 10.19 4.10
C THR A 365 -10.72 9.89 5.35
N LEU A 366 -11.12 10.41 6.51
CA LEU A 366 -10.50 10.10 7.81
C LEU A 366 -11.00 8.75 8.33
N ALA A 367 -12.30 8.47 8.15
CA ALA A 367 -12.88 7.18 8.51
C ALA A 367 -12.15 6.00 7.84
N ARG A 368 -11.79 6.14 6.57
CA ARG A 368 -11.01 5.13 5.84
C ARG A 368 -9.57 4.95 6.35
N ILE A 369 -9.03 5.89 7.12
CA ILE A 369 -7.71 5.70 7.77
C ILE A 369 -7.91 4.88 9.03
N VAL A 370 -8.86 5.27 9.88
CA VAL A 370 -9.19 4.56 11.13
C VAL A 370 -9.60 3.10 10.86
N ARG A 371 -10.46 2.85 9.86
CA ARG A 371 -10.92 1.49 9.53
C ARG A 371 -9.80 0.53 9.09
N ARG A 372 -8.60 1.03 8.73
CA ARG A 372 -7.46 0.15 8.43
C ARG A 372 -6.94 -0.58 9.67
N ALA A 373 -7.20 -0.01 10.84
CA ALA A 373 -6.90 -0.62 12.12
C ALA A 373 -8.00 -1.55 12.61
N LEU A 374 -9.07 -1.80 11.85
CA LEU A 374 -10.09 -2.78 12.25
C LEU A 374 -9.44 -4.14 12.47
N ALA A 375 -9.68 -4.73 13.65
CA ALA A 375 -9.35 -6.12 13.95
C ALA A 375 -10.53 -7.03 13.56
N GLY A 376 -10.24 -8.13 12.87
CA GLY A 376 -11.26 -9.11 12.47
C GLY A 376 -10.67 -10.32 11.76
N THR A 377 -11.52 -11.25 11.34
CA THR A 377 -11.09 -12.36 10.46
C THR A 377 -10.77 -11.84 9.05
N ALA A 378 -10.10 -12.65 8.22
CA ALA A 378 -9.83 -12.26 6.83
C ALA A 378 -11.13 -11.94 6.06
N GLU A 379 -12.19 -12.71 6.32
CA GLU A 379 -13.54 -12.56 5.81
C GLU A 379 -14.15 -11.21 6.26
N ASP A 380 -14.09 -10.90 7.56
CA ASP A 380 -14.62 -9.63 8.09
C ASP A 380 -13.91 -8.42 7.46
N LEU A 381 -12.59 -8.47 7.33
CA LEU A 381 -11.80 -7.38 6.76
C LEU A 381 -12.06 -7.19 5.25
N LEU A 382 -12.33 -8.28 4.52
CA LEU A 382 -12.77 -8.21 3.12
C LEU A 382 -14.17 -7.58 3.03
N ALA A 383 -15.13 -8.07 3.83
CA ALA A 383 -16.49 -7.55 3.85
C ALA A 383 -16.55 -6.06 4.25
N ALA A 384 -15.67 -5.63 5.16
CA ALA A 384 -15.53 -4.23 5.57
C ALA A 384 -14.79 -3.34 4.54
N GLY A 385 -14.28 -3.91 3.44
CA GLY A 385 -13.54 -3.17 2.41
C GLY A 385 -12.16 -2.66 2.87
N VAL A 386 -11.58 -3.26 3.92
CA VAL A 386 -10.28 -2.89 4.49
C VAL A 386 -9.12 -3.43 3.64
N VAL A 387 -9.36 -4.55 2.93
CA VAL A 387 -8.43 -5.26 2.05
C VAL A 387 -8.75 -4.90 0.58
N PRO A 388 -8.11 -3.88 -0.01
CA PRO A 388 -8.50 -3.37 -1.34
C PRO A 388 -7.91 -4.17 -2.51
N SER A 389 -7.01 -5.13 -2.27
CA SER A 389 -6.37 -5.91 -3.33
C SER A 389 -5.87 -7.26 -2.81
N ALA A 390 -5.65 -8.19 -3.75
CA ALA A 390 -5.03 -9.47 -3.45
C ALA A 390 -3.64 -9.32 -2.81
N ASP A 391 -2.85 -8.31 -3.20
CA ASP A 391 -1.55 -8.01 -2.54
C ASP A 391 -1.72 -7.63 -1.07
N VAL A 392 -2.82 -6.96 -0.70
CA VAL A 392 -3.09 -6.66 0.71
C VAL A 392 -3.53 -7.93 1.44
N LEU A 393 -4.38 -8.75 0.83
CA LEU A 393 -4.76 -10.05 1.39
C LEU A 393 -3.51 -10.91 1.65
N ALA A 394 -2.60 -10.99 0.68
CA ALA A 394 -1.36 -11.77 0.78
C ALA A 394 -0.46 -11.35 1.95
N ARG A 395 -0.57 -10.12 2.47
CA ARG A 395 0.15 -9.67 3.67
C ARG A 395 -0.53 -10.11 4.98
N LEU A 396 -1.81 -10.47 4.93
CA LEU A 396 -2.60 -10.92 6.08
C LEU A 396 -2.66 -12.45 6.20
N VAL A 397 -2.25 -13.18 5.16
CA VAL A 397 -2.25 -14.66 5.15
C VAL A 397 -1.19 -15.31 6.05
N PRO A 398 0.05 -14.79 6.21
CA PRO A 398 1.09 -15.52 6.94
C PRO A 398 0.69 -15.98 8.35
N PRO A 399 -0.02 -15.21 9.19
CA PRO A 399 -0.53 -15.71 10.46
C PRO A 399 -1.50 -16.91 10.35
N ILE A 400 -2.37 -16.94 9.34
CA ILE A 400 -3.29 -18.07 9.11
C ILE A 400 -2.53 -19.34 8.72
N ALA A 401 -1.55 -19.19 7.81
CA ALA A 401 -0.70 -20.29 7.38
C ALA A 401 0.18 -20.79 8.54
N ALA A 402 0.77 -19.87 9.30
CA ALA A 402 1.57 -20.15 10.48
C ALA A 402 0.81 -20.98 11.53
N GLU A 403 -0.44 -20.61 11.84
CA GLU A 403 -1.26 -21.38 12.80
C GLU A 403 -1.48 -22.82 12.31
N THR A 404 -1.72 -23.00 11.01
CA THR A 404 -1.93 -24.33 10.42
C THR A 404 -0.65 -25.16 10.44
N ILE A 405 0.47 -24.59 9.98
CA ILE A 405 1.78 -25.26 9.90
C ILE A 405 2.27 -25.62 11.31
N ALA A 406 2.10 -24.71 12.28
CA ALA A 406 2.57 -24.92 13.63
C ALA A 406 1.81 -26.03 14.37
N ARG A 407 0.59 -26.41 13.95
CA ARG A 407 -0.13 -27.56 14.52
C ARG A 407 0.64 -28.88 14.40
N ALA A 408 1.62 -28.95 13.50
CA ALA A 408 2.58 -30.07 13.44
C ALA A 408 3.37 -30.27 14.74
N TYR A 409 3.52 -29.24 15.57
CA TYR A 409 4.21 -29.31 16.85
C TYR A 409 3.21 -29.58 17.99
N PRO A 410 3.24 -30.76 18.65
CA PRO A 410 2.23 -31.12 19.65
C PRO A 410 2.24 -30.22 20.89
N GLU A 411 3.40 -29.73 21.31
CA GLU A 411 3.53 -28.90 22.51
C GLU A 411 3.15 -27.44 22.27
N GLY A 412 2.44 -26.84 23.22
CA GLY A 412 1.97 -25.46 23.16
C GLY A 412 3.09 -24.42 22.98
N PRO A 413 4.14 -24.42 23.82
CA PRO A 413 5.20 -23.42 23.74
C PRO A 413 5.99 -23.48 22.43
N LEU A 414 6.41 -24.68 22.00
CA LEU A 414 7.10 -24.86 20.71
C LEU A 414 6.20 -24.51 19.53
N ARG A 415 4.92 -24.89 19.57
CA ARG A 415 3.92 -24.52 18.55
C ARG A 415 3.79 -23.01 18.41
N ALA A 416 3.64 -22.30 19.52
CA ALA A 416 3.56 -20.83 19.50
C ALA A 416 4.84 -20.21 18.91
N LEU A 417 6.01 -20.72 19.29
CA LEU A 417 7.30 -20.25 18.77
C LEU A 417 7.43 -20.49 17.27
N MET A 418 7.07 -21.67 16.78
CA MET A 418 7.15 -22.01 15.35
C MET A 418 6.15 -21.22 14.51
N ALA A 419 4.97 -20.91 15.06
CA ALA A 419 4.04 -19.97 14.41
C ALA A 419 4.66 -18.57 14.30
N ALA A 420 5.28 -18.06 15.36
CA ALA A 420 5.96 -16.76 15.35
C ALA A 420 7.13 -16.71 14.37
N VAL A 421 7.94 -17.79 14.29
CA VAL A 421 9.03 -17.94 13.32
C VAL A 421 8.50 -17.89 11.89
N HIS A 422 7.42 -18.63 11.58
CA HIS A 422 6.83 -18.62 10.23
C HIS A 422 6.35 -17.23 9.83
N VAL A 423 5.67 -16.51 10.72
CA VAL A 423 5.21 -15.13 10.48
C VAL A 423 6.39 -14.18 10.24
N ALA A 424 7.41 -14.23 11.11
CA ALA A 424 8.62 -13.42 10.97
C ALA A 424 9.35 -13.72 9.65
N PHE A 425 9.40 -14.99 9.26
CA PHE A 425 10.00 -15.43 8.01
C PHE A 425 9.26 -14.89 6.79
N GLY A 426 7.93 -14.96 6.78
CA GLY A 426 7.09 -14.49 5.69
C GLY A 426 7.16 -12.98 5.45
N ARG A 427 7.49 -12.20 6.49
CA ARG A 427 7.70 -10.73 6.40
C ARG A 427 8.99 -10.33 5.68
N ARG A 428 9.93 -11.28 5.52
CA ARG A 428 11.23 -11.00 4.91
C ARG A 428 11.07 -10.66 3.44
N ARG A 429 11.91 -9.74 2.96
CA ARG A 429 11.97 -9.39 1.55
C ARG A 429 12.78 -10.44 0.80
N SER A 430 12.22 -10.93 -0.30
CA SER A 430 12.93 -11.86 -1.19
C SER A 430 14.13 -11.19 -1.84
N LEU A 431 15.19 -11.96 -2.03
CA LEU A 431 16.37 -11.55 -2.77
C LEU A 431 16.11 -11.55 -4.28
N LEU A 432 16.84 -10.73 -5.02
CA LEU A 432 17.00 -10.90 -6.45
C LEU A 432 17.94 -12.08 -6.66
N LEU A 433 17.41 -13.15 -7.26
CA LEU A 433 18.16 -14.36 -7.57
C LEU A 433 18.22 -14.55 -9.07
N LEU A 434 19.40 -14.96 -9.54
CA LEU A 434 19.70 -15.28 -10.93
C LEU A 434 20.13 -16.75 -11.02
N ASP A 435 20.37 -17.24 -12.23
CA ASP A 435 20.90 -18.58 -12.50
C ASP A 435 20.09 -19.73 -11.87
N PHE A 436 18.77 -19.54 -11.76
CA PHE A 436 17.82 -20.47 -11.12
C PHE A 436 18.12 -20.75 -9.63
N GLU A 437 18.87 -19.87 -8.96
CA GLU A 437 18.98 -19.93 -7.51
C GLU A 437 17.58 -19.79 -6.86
N HIS A 438 17.34 -20.57 -5.80
CA HIS A 438 16.08 -20.53 -5.05
C HIS A 438 16.23 -19.70 -3.76
N GLN A 439 15.13 -19.11 -3.32
CA GLN A 439 15.08 -18.42 -2.03
C GLN A 439 15.31 -19.42 -0.90
N VAL A 440 15.98 -18.99 0.16
CA VAL A 440 16.06 -19.75 1.41
C VAL A 440 14.64 -20.03 1.90
N THR A 441 14.40 -21.25 2.34
CA THR A 441 13.12 -21.74 2.89
C THR A 441 13.15 -21.79 4.42
N VAL A 442 11.98 -21.90 5.06
CA VAL A 442 11.87 -21.86 6.52
C VAL A 442 12.54 -23.06 7.19
N ASP A 443 12.48 -24.22 6.55
CA ASP A 443 13.08 -25.46 7.04
C ASP A 443 14.62 -25.46 6.98
N GLU A 444 15.22 -24.50 6.26
CA GLU A 444 16.68 -24.31 6.21
C GLU A 444 17.23 -23.53 7.41
N LEU A 445 16.37 -22.91 8.22
CA LEU A 445 16.81 -22.17 9.40
C LEU A 445 17.36 -23.14 10.46
N PRO A 446 18.53 -22.87 11.08
CA PRO A 446 19.16 -23.78 12.03
C PRO A 446 18.24 -24.22 13.17
N TRP A 447 17.51 -23.28 13.77
CA TRP A 447 16.60 -23.55 14.88
C TRP A 447 15.29 -24.23 14.45
N VAL A 448 14.84 -24.07 13.20
CA VAL A 448 13.68 -24.81 12.67
C VAL A 448 14.09 -26.25 12.36
N ARG A 449 15.25 -26.42 11.72
CA ARG A 449 15.84 -27.74 11.44
C ARG A 449 16.08 -28.54 12.72
N ALA A 450 16.57 -27.89 13.77
CA ALA A 450 16.84 -28.54 15.07
C ALA A 450 15.60 -29.19 15.69
N VAL A 451 14.41 -28.60 15.49
CA VAL A 451 13.15 -29.14 16.03
C VAL A 451 12.33 -29.93 15.01
N ALA A 452 12.82 -30.12 13.78
CA ALA A 452 12.05 -30.74 12.70
C ALA A 452 11.59 -32.17 13.03
N ARG A 453 12.37 -32.91 13.83
CA ARG A 453 12.04 -34.28 14.28
C ARG A 453 10.82 -34.36 15.21
N TYR A 454 10.41 -33.24 15.79
CA TYR A 454 9.25 -33.14 16.68
C TYR A 454 7.95 -32.81 15.93
N ARG A 455 8.00 -32.69 14.59
CA ARG A 455 6.83 -32.46 13.75
C ARG A 455 6.05 -33.76 13.55
N ALA A 456 4.76 -33.70 13.78
CA ALA A 456 3.79 -34.67 13.29
C ALA A 456 3.27 -34.26 11.91
N ASP A 457 2.74 -35.23 11.16
CA ASP A 457 2.01 -34.96 9.93
C ASP A 457 0.62 -34.37 10.25
N VAL A 458 0.29 -33.24 9.65
CA VAL A 458 -0.97 -32.52 9.89
C VAL A 458 -1.58 -32.07 8.56
N PRO A 459 -2.86 -32.39 8.30
CA PRO A 459 -3.53 -31.95 7.09
C PRO A 459 -3.64 -30.41 7.02
N ALA A 460 -3.13 -29.82 5.94
CA ALA A 460 -3.20 -28.39 5.67
C ALA A 460 -4.14 -28.02 4.49
N HIS A 461 -4.65 -29.01 3.76
CA HIS A 461 -5.52 -28.83 2.58
C HIS A 461 -6.75 -27.94 2.85
N GLY A 462 -7.37 -28.05 4.03
CA GLY A 462 -8.51 -27.20 4.39
C GLY A 462 -8.17 -25.72 4.44
N THR A 463 -6.96 -25.37 4.88
CA THR A 463 -6.47 -23.98 4.90
C THR A 463 -6.13 -23.51 3.49
N VAL A 464 -5.51 -24.36 2.66
CA VAL A 464 -5.23 -24.06 1.24
C VAL A 464 -6.53 -23.74 0.51
N ARG A 465 -7.56 -24.57 0.68
CA ARG A 465 -8.89 -24.36 0.12
C ARG A 465 -9.46 -23.00 0.55
N ARG A 466 -9.52 -22.73 1.85
CA ARG A 466 -10.04 -21.47 2.40
C ARG A 466 -9.32 -20.25 1.83
N LEU A 467 -7.98 -20.28 1.76
CA LEU A 467 -7.19 -19.16 1.22
C LEU A 467 -7.41 -18.97 -0.27
N GLY A 468 -7.60 -20.06 -1.02
CA GLY A 468 -7.99 -20.03 -2.43
C GLY A 468 -9.35 -19.39 -2.64
N GLU A 469 -10.36 -19.84 -1.91
CA GLU A 469 -11.73 -19.29 -1.93
C GLU A 469 -11.72 -17.78 -1.61
N LEU A 470 -11.04 -17.38 -0.52
CA LEU A 470 -10.88 -15.95 -0.14
C LEU A 470 -10.26 -15.10 -1.26
N ALA A 471 -9.24 -15.63 -1.94
CA ALA A 471 -8.56 -14.91 -3.01
C ALA A 471 -9.45 -14.76 -4.26
N LEU A 472 -10.16 -15.82 -4.65
CA LEU A 472 -11.05 -15.81 -5.82
C LEU A 472 -12.30 -14.97 -5.58
N ASP A 473 -12.91 -15.06 -4.41
CA ASP A 473 -14.11 -14.29 -4.08
C ASP A 473 -13.82 -12.81 -3.90
N GLY A 474 -12.73 -12.48 -3.21
CA GLY A 474 -12.34 -11.09 -2.96
C GLY A 474 -11.81 -10.37 -4.20
N PHE A 475 -11.06 -11.06 -5.07
CA PHE A 475 -10.31 -10.43 -6.17
C PHE A 475 -10.41 -11.18 -7.51
N PRO A 476 -11.63 -11.42 -8.03
CA PRO A 476 -11.81 -12.04 -9.33
C PRO A 476 -11.23 -11.16 -10.44
N GLY A 477 -10.44 -11.78 -11.31
CA GLY A 477 -9.69 -11.13 -12.38
C GLY A 477 -8.31 -10.59 -11.97
N ALA A 478 -7.84 -10.87 -10.74
CA ALA A 478 -6.51 -10.48 -10.27
C ALA A 478 -5.54 -11.67 -10.18
N VAL A 479 -4.27 -11.41 -10.49
CA VAL A 479 -3.18 -12.39 -10.35
C VAL A 479 -3.01 -12.74 -8.87
N LEU A 480 -2.82 -14.03 -8.56
CA LEU A 480 -2.43 -14.44 -7.22
C LEU A 480 -1.03 -13.89 -6.90
N PRO A 481 -0.87 -13.02 -5.90
CA PRO A 481 0.42 -12.42 -5.61
C PRO A 481 1.43 -13.48 -5.16
N ASN A 482 2.69 -13.33 -5.56
CA ASN A 482 3.77 -14.26 -5.16
C ASN A 482 3.84 -14.52 -3.65
N PRO A 483 3.62 -13.54 -2.74
CA PRO A 483 3.55 -13.84 -1.31
C PRO A 483 2.44 -14.84 -0.94
N LEU A 484 1.25 -14.74 -1.56
CA LEU A 484 0.18 -15.71 -1.35
C LEU A 484 0.55 -17.09 -1.91
N VAL A 485 1.13 -17.14 -3.11
CA VAL A 485 1.59 -18.39 -3.74
C VAL A 485 2.60 -19.12 -2.85
N ARG A 486 3.49 -18.39 -2.17
CA ARG A 486 4.46 -18.98 -1.22
C ARG A 486 3.79 -19.60 0.00
N GLU A 487 2.77 -18.95 0.56
CA GLU A 487 2.01 -19.54 1.69
C GLU A 487 1.24 -20.79 1.25
N LEU A 488 0.65 -20.78 0.05
CA LEU A 488 -0.01 -21.96 -0.53
C LEU A 488 1.00 -23.11 -0.73
N ALA A 489 2.21 -22.80 -1.22
CA ALA A 489 3.28 -23.78 -1.38
C ALA A 489 3.82 -24.34 -0.06
N ALA A 490 3.86 -23.54 1.01
CA ALA A 490 4.23 -24.02 2.34
C ALA A 490 3.17 -24.95 2.94
N LEU A 491 1.88 -24.71 2.64
CA LEU A 491 0.76 -25.51 3.13
C LEU A 491 0.49 -26.78 2.29
N ALA A 492 0.73 -26.74 0.98
CA ALA A 492 0.58 -27.87 0.06
C ALA A 492 1.82 -28.01 -0.84
N PRO A 493 2.95 -28.50 -0.29
CA PRO A 493 4.21 -28.62 -1.02
C PRO A 493 4.19 -29.69 -2.13
N ASP A 494 3.21 -30.57 -2.11
CA ASP A 494 2.96 -31.61 -3.12
C ASP A 494 2.34 -31.07 -4.41
N LEU A 495 1.80 -29.84 -4.39
CA LEU A 495 1.20 -29.19 -5.56
C LEU A 495 2.20 -28.24 -6.26
N PRO A 496 2.18 -28.16 -7.61
CA PRO A 496 3.12 -27.33 -8.37
C PRO A 496 2.67 -25.87 -8.44
N TRP A 497 2.95 -25.11 -7.38
CA TRP A 497 2.68 -23.67 -7.33
C TRP A 497 3.70 -22.86 -8.13
N VAL A 498 3.23 -22.04 -9.07
CA VAL A 498 4.06 -21.21 -9.95
C VAL A 498 3.93 -19.72 -9.63
N GLU A 499 5.05 -19.00 -9.62
CA GLU A 499 5.09 -17.56 -9.35
C GLU A 499 4.79 -16.72 -10.61
N ASP A 500 4.34 -15.47 -10.41
CA ASP A 500 4.39 -14.43 -11.44
C ASP A 500 5.84 -14.01 -11.66
N LEU A 501 6.36 -14.35 -12.84
CA LEU A 501 7.74 -14.08 -13.24
C LEU A 501 7.89 -12.64 -13.74
N ALA A 502 9.00 -12.02 -13.35
CA ALA A 502 9.34 -10.66 -13.79
C ALA A 502 10.08 -10.69 -15.14
N ALA A 503 9.51 -10.04 -16.15
CA ALA A 503 9.97 -10.10 -17.54
C ALA A 503 11.35 -9.47 -17.77
N ASP A 504 11.74 -8.50 -16.95
CA ASP A 504 13.03 -7.83 -17.00
C ASP A 504 14.20 -8.69 -16.52
N ILE A 505 13.94 -9.68 -15.65
CA ILE A 505 14.96 -10.58 -15.10
C ILE A 505 14.82 -12.03 -15.58
N PHE A 506 13.87 -12.30 -16.48
CA PHE A 506 13.62 -13.64 -17.00
C PHE A 506 14.76 -14.13 -17.89
N MET A 507 15.25 -15.33 -17.61
CA MET A 507 16.44 -15.92 -18.25
C MET A 507 16.11 -16.90 -19.38
N GLY A 508 14.86 -16.94 -19.87
CA GLY A 508 14.49 -17.72 -21.06
C GLY A 508 14.17 -19.20 -20.84
N SER A 509 14.11 -19.67 -19.59
CA SER A 509 13.72 -21.05 -19.24
C SER A 509 12.86 -21.11 -17.99
N PHE A 510 12.31 -22.30 -17.71
CA PHE A 510 11.37 -22.55 -16.61
C PHE A 510 11.83 -23.72 -15.76
N THR A 511 11.48 -23.70 -14.47
CA THR A 511 11.70 -24.84 -13.57
C THR A 511 10.67 -25.96 -13.82
N PRO A 512 10.95 -27.22 -13.46
CA PRO A 512 10.07 -28.36 -13.77
C PRO A 512 8.63 -28.23 -13.27
N LYS A 513 8.40 -27.46 -12.20
CA LYS A 513 7.05 -27.23 -11.66
C LYS A 513 6.10 -26.53 -12.64
N PHE A 514 6.60 -25.75 -13.59
CA PHE A 514 5.75 -25.12 -14.60
C PHE A 514 5.10 -26.15 -15.52
N ALA A 515 5.87 -27.14 -16.00
CA ALA A 515 5.32 -28.26 -16.76
C ALA A 515 4.35 -29.11 -15.91
N ALA A 516 4.67 -29.34 -14.63
CA ALA A 516 3.76 -30.04 -13.73
C ALA A 516 2.42 -29.31 -13.54
N ALA A 517 2.44 -27.98 -13.36
CA ALA A 517 1.24 -27.15 -13.27
C ALA A 517 0.44 -27.15 -14.59
N ALA A 518 1.12 -27.13 -15.74
CA ALA A 518 0.48 -27.21 -17.05
C ALA A 518 -0.23 -28.56 -17.27
N ARG A 519 0.33 -29.67 -16.76
CA ARG A 519 -0.36 -30.98 -16.79
C ARG A 519 -1.65 -30.95 -15.97
N ILE A 520 -1.62 -30.37 -14.77
CA ILE A 520 -2.84 -30.21 -13.94
C ILE A 520 -3.89 -29.37 -14.68
N ALA A 521 -3.48 -28.29 -15.36
CA ALA A 521 -4.39 -27.51 -16.19
C ALA A 521 -4.92 -28.31 -17.39
N GLY A 522 -4.08 -29.13 -18.04
CA GLY A 522 -4.46 -30.00 -19.14
C GLY A 522 -5.50 -31.05 -18.76
N ASP A 523 -5.36 -31.69 -17.59
CA ASP A 523 -6.35 -32.65 -17.06
C ASP A 523 -7.76 -32.04 -16.95
N LEU A 524 -7.83 -30.73 -16.71
CA LEU A 524 -9.07 -30.00 -16.49
C LEU A 524 -9.61 -29.33 -17.76
N LEU A 525 -8.73 -28.87 -18.65
CA LEU A 525 -9.07 -27.93 -19.71
C LEU A 525 -8.79 -28.44 -21.12
N ALA A 526 -8.24 -29.64 -21.31
CA ALA A 526 -8.09 -30.21 -22.65
C ALA A 526 -9.44 -30.20 -23.38
N ASP A 527 -9.42 -29.85 -24.68
CA ASP A 527 -10.60 -29.75 -25.55
C ASP A 527 -11.70 -28.77 -25.13
N SER A 528 -11.43 -27.90 -24.15
CA SER A 528 -12.38 -26.90 -23.65
C SER A 528 -12.39 -25.58 -24.45
N PRO A 529 -13.41 -24.70 -24.26
CA PRO A 529 -13.39 -23.35 -24.82
C PRO A 529 -12.13 -22.55 -24.46
N TYR A 530 -11.60 -22.70 -23.23
CA TYR A 530 -10.34 -22.06 -22.83
C TYR A 530 -9.16 -22.52 -23.70
N ALA A 531 -8.99 -23.83 -23.85
CA ALA A 531 -7.88 -24.39 -24.64
C ALA A 531 -7.99 -24.00 -26.11
N ARG A 532 -9.19 -24.07 -26.69
CA ARG A 532 -9.44 -23.68 -28.09
C ARG A 532 -9.22 -22.17 -28.32
N TYR A 533 -9.64 -21.32 -27.38
CA TYR A 533 -9.44 -19.87 -27.50
C TYR A 533 -7.97 -19.47 -27.58
N TYR A 534 -7.09 -20.13 -26.83
CA TYR A 534 -5.65 -19.88 -26.86
C TYR A 534 -4.86 -20.84 -27.77
N GLY A 535 -5.52 -21.74 -28.50
CA GLY A 535 -4.86 -22.71 -29.37
C GLY A 535 -3.91 -23.66 -28.63
N LEU A 536 -4.31 -24.12 -27.43
CA LEU A 536 -3.46 -24.93 -26.56
C LEU A 536 -3.48 -26.41 -26.95
N ASP A 537 -2.30 -27.01 -27.01
CA ASP A 537 -2.09 -28.45 -27.00
C ASP A 537 -1.22 -28.80 -25.78
N TYR A 538 -1.87 -29.27 -24.72
CA TYR A 538 -1.19 -29.62 -23.48
C TYR A 538 -0.22 -30.81 -23.64
N SER A 539 -0.43 -31.68 -24.64
CA SER A 539 0.47 -32.81 -24.90
C SER A 539 1.81 -32.33 -25.46
N ALA A 540 1.81 -31.23 -26.22
CA ALA A 540 3.02 -30.60 -26.76
C ALA A 540 3.81 -29.78 -25.71
N ALA A 541 3.35 -29.73 -24.46
CA ALA A 541 4.01 -29.10 -23.32
C ALA A 541 4.18 -30.07 -22.12
N ALA A 542 4.28 -31.37 -22.40
CA ALA A 542 4.21 -32.44 -21.40
C ALA A 542 5.40 -32.52 -20.41
N ASP A 543 6.56 -31.99 -20.79
CA ASP A 543 7.79 -31.98 -20.00
C ASP A 543 8.42 -30.57 -19.96
N PRO A 544 9.44 -30.32 -19.11
CA PRO A 544 10.03 -28.99 -18.95
C PRO A 544 10.61 -28.40 -20.24
N ASP A 545 11.24 -29.21 -21.09
CA ASP A 545 11.87 -28.72 -22.33
C ASP A 545 10.81 -28.41 -23.38
N ALA A 546 9.81 -29.29 -23.52
CA ALA A 546 8.65 -29.09 -24.38
C ALA A 546 7.84 -27.85 -23.96
N PHE A 547 7.61 -27.68 -22.65
CA PHE A 547 6.95 -26.50 -22.08
C PHE A 547 7.68 -25.20 -22.43
N ALA A 548 9.01 -25.17 -22.21
CA ALA A 548 9.81 -24.01 -22.51
C ALA A 548 9.86 -23.73 -24.03
N ALA A 549 9.93 -24.77 -24.87
CA ALA A 549 9.87 -24.66 -26.32
C ALA A 549 8.53 -24.11 -26.80
N TRP A 550 7.41 -24.54 -26.21
CA TRP A 550 6.07 -24.01 -26.50
C TRP A 550 6.00 -22.51 -26.21
N CYS A 551 6.37 -22.09 -25.00
CA CYS A 551 6.29 -20.68 -24.59
C CYS A 551 7.15 -19.77 -25.47
N ARG A 552 8.32 -20.24 -25.93
CA ARG A 552 9.22 -19.50 -26.82
C ARG A 552 8.69 -19.30 -28.24
N ARG A 553 7.62 -19.98 -28.66
CA ARG A 553 6.98 -19.71 -29.97
C ARG A 553 6.37 -18.32 -30.05
N ALA A 554 5.98 -17.74 -28.92
CA ALA A 554 5.32 -16.42 -28.90
C ALA A 554 6.25 -15.27 -29.28
N ALA A 555 7.54 -15.35 -28.98
CA ALA A 555 8.49 -14.30 -29.31
C ALA A 555 9.92 -14.84 -29.41
N THR A 556 10.70 -14.25 -30.32
CA THR A 556 12.16 -14.47 -30.41
C THR A 556 12.90 -13.19 -29.98
N GLY A 557 14.07 -13.36 -29.35
CA GLY A 557 14.88 -12.24 -28.83
C GLY A 557 14.77 -12.03 -27.31
N GLY A 558 15.53 -11.05 -26.78
CA GLY A 558 15.71 -10.84 -25.34
C GLY A 558 15.21 -9.49 -24.80
N SER A 559 14.22 -8.86 -25.46
CA SER A 559 13.61 -7.63 -24.95
C SER A 559 12.64 -7.93 -23.81
N VAL A 560 12.38 -6.95 -22.93
CA VAL A 560 11.39 -7.09 -21.84
C VAL A 560 10.01 -7.46 -22.39
N ALA A 561 9.62 -6.90 -23.54
CA ALA A 561 8.37 -7.22 -24.20
C ALA A 561 8.33 -8.68 -24.70
N ALA A 562 9.40 -9.15 -25.34
CA ALA A 562 9.52 -10.54 -25.78
C ALA A 562 9.48 -11.53 -24.60
N ASN A 563 10.23 -11.24 -23.53
CA ASN A 563 10.17 -12.02 -22.29
C ASN A 563 8.76 -12.04 -21.69
N GLY A 564 8.08 -10.89 -21.69
CA GLY A 564 6.69 -10.78 -21.23
C GLY A 564 5.72 -11.65 -22.03
N MET A 565 5.89 -11.75 -23.35
CA MET A 565 5.10 -12.66 -24.19
C MET A 565 5.36 -14.13 -23.88
N VAL A 566 6.62 -14.52 -23.66
CA VAL A 566 6.99 -15.90 -23.27
C VAL A 566 6.42 -16.25 -21.90
N ILE A 567 6.51 -15.34 -20.92
CA ILE A 567 5.91 -15.51 -19.60
C ILE A 567 4.38 -15.61 -19.69
N GLU A 568 3.75 -14.81 -20.54
CA GLU A 568 2.31 -14.85 -20.73
C GLU A 568 1.82 -16.20 -21.26
N GLN A 569 2.58 -16.84 -22.16
CA GLN A 569 2.28 -18.22 -22.57
C GLN A 569 2.35 -19.21 -21.40
N ALA A 570 3.36 -19.06 -20.54
CA ALA A 570 3.44 -19.88 -19.34
C ALA A 570 2.25 -19.66 -18.40
N GLN A 571 1.79 -18.41 -18.22
CA GLN A 571 0.60 -18.09 -17.44
C GLN A 571 -0.68 -18.70 -18.02
N ILE A 572 -0.81 -18.74 -19.35
CA ILE A 572 -1.95 -19.35 -20.04
C ILE A 572 -1.92 -20.87 -19.82
N LEU A 573 -0.79 -21.53 -20.11
CA LEU A 573 -0.65 -22.98 -19.96
C LEU A 573 -0.85 -23.45 -18.52
N THR A 574 -0.36 -22.70 -17.53
CA THR A 574 -0.51 -23.10 -16.13
C THR A 574 -1.81 -22.59 -15.49
N THR A 575 -2.63 -21.84 -16.24
CA THR A 575 -3.77 -21.05 -15.74
C THR A 575 -3.40 -20.13 -14.57
N HIS A 576 -2.11 -19.87 -14.40
CA HIS A 576 -1.51 -19.20 -13.26
C HIS A 576 -2.09 -19.65 -11.90
N ASN A 577 -2.05 -20.96 -11.67
CA ASN A 577 -2.51 -21.68 -10.48
C ASN A 577 -4.03 -21.85 -10.28
N LEU A 578 -4.90 -21.39 -11.19
CA LEU A 578 -6.35 -21.63 -11.02
C LEU A 578 -6.69 -23.12 -11.05
N ALA A 579 -6.14 -23.89 -11.99
CA ALA A 579 -6.30 -25.34 -12.03
C ALA A 579 -5.67 -26.02 -10.80
N THR A 580 -4.54 -25.49 -10.31
CA THR A 580 -3.90 -25.96 -9.07
C THR A 580 -4.79 -25.73 -7.85
N LEU A 581 -5.49 -24.60 -7.76
CA LEU A 581 -6.48 -24.32 -6.72
C LEU A 581 -7.65 -25.29 -6.78
N VAL A 582 -8.18 -25.58 -7.97
CA VAL A 582 -9.23 -26.58 -8.17
C VAL A 582 -8.74 -27.97 -7.73
N ARG A 583 -7.51 -28.36 -8.10
CA ARG A 583 -6.88 -29.61 -7.65
C ARG A 583 -6.72 -29.66 -6.12
N ALA A 584 -6.46 -28.52 -5.48
CA ALA A 584 -6.39 -28.39 -4.03
C ALA A 584 -7.76 -28.44 -3.32
N GLY A 585 -8.86 -28.54 -4.07
CA GLY A 585 -10.22 -28.68 -3.55
C GLY A 585 -10.97 -27.36 -3.39
N VAL A 586 -10.56 -26.28 -4.04
CA VAL A 586 -11.32 -25.01 -4.09
C VAL A 586 -12.62 -25.21 -4.85
N GLU A 587 -13.73 -24.87 -4.19
CA GLU A 587 -15.07 -24.86 -4.77
C GLU A 587 -15.60 -23.44 -4.78
N ALA A 588 -16.29 -23.05 -5.85
CA ALA A 588 -16.88 -21.72 -5.97
C ALA A 588 -18.06 -21.71 -6.94
N ASP A 589 -18.85 -20.65 -6.90
CA ASP A 589 -19.78 -20.33 -7.98
C ASP A 589 -18.99 -19.80 -9.19
N TRP A 590 -18.55 -20.72 -10.04
CA TRP A 590 -17.76 -20.42 -11.23
C TRP A 590 -18.48 -19.44 -12.17
N SER A 591 -19.81 -19.55 -12.28
CA SER A 591 -20.60 -18.63 -13.12
C SER A 591 -20.53 -17.20 -12.57
N ALA A 592 -20.74 -17.03 -11.27
CA ALA A 592 -20.63 -15.72 -10.63
C ALA A 592 -19.19 -15.17 -10.69
N LEU A 593 -18.17 -16.02 -10.57
CA LEU A 593 -16.77 -15.61 -10.71
C LEU A 593 -16.45 -15.15 -12.14
N ALA A 594 -16.98 -15.82 -13.17
CA ALA A 594 -16.85 -15.38 -14.57
C ALA A 594 -17.40 -13.96 -14.78
N GLU A 595 -18.60 -13.69 -14.26
CA GLU A 595 -19.24 -12.37 -14.30
C GLU A 595 -18.40 -11.29 -13.60
N ARG A 596 -17.93 -11.57 -12.38
CA ARG A 596 -17.12 -10.60 -11.62
C ARG A 596 -15.75 -10.37 -12.28
N ALA A 597 -15.09 -11.41 -12.77
CA ALA A 597 -13.81 -11.27 -13.48
C ALA A 597 -13.96 -10.47 -14.79
N PHE A 598 -15.06 -10.68 -15.52
CA PHE A 598 -15.37 -9.88 -16.71
C PHE A 598 -15.69 -8.43 -16.35
N GLY A 599 -16.44 -8.20 -15.28
CA GLY A 599 -16.68 -6.87 -14.72
C GLY A 599 -15.39 -6.12 -14.40
N THR A 600 -14.41 -6.81 -13.81
CA THR A 600 -13.04 -6.29 -13.58
C THR A 600 -12.37 -5.92 -14.90
N ALA A 601 -12.37 -6.82 -15.89
CA ALA A 601 -11.79 -6.57 -17.21
C ALA A 601 -12.45 -5.36 -17.89
N ALA A 602 -13.79 -5.25 -17.85
CA ALA A 602 -14.56 -4.18 -18.46
C ALA A 602 -14.29 -2.83 -17.79
N GLY A 603 -14.22 -2.81 -16.44
CA GLY A 603 -13.86 -1.63 -15.67
C GLY A 603 -12.47 -1.09 -16.01
N LEU A 604 -11.50 -1.98 -16.23
CA LEU A 604 -10.15 -1.63 -16.68
C LEU A 604 -10.13 -1.16 -18.14
N ALA A 605 -10.85 -1.85 -19.03
CA ALA A 605 -10.93 -1.49 -20.46
C ALA A 605 -11.51 -0.09 -20.68
N ARG A 606 -12.52 0.31 -19.89
CA ARG A 606 -13.07 1.68 -19.95
C ARG A 606 -12.07 2.77 -19.53
N ARG A 607 -10.98 2.40 -18.83
CA ARG A 607 -9.94 3.31 -18.31
C ARG A 607 -8.58 3.10 -18.99
N ILE A 608 -8.54 2.41 -20.12
CA ILE A 608 -7.30 1.92 -20.72
C ILE A 608 -6.29 3.01 -21.12
N GLN A 609 -6.75 4.22 -21.49
CA GLN A 609 -5.96 5.46 -21.66
C GLN A 609 -4.51 5.29 -22.20
N GLY A 610 -4.28 4.42 -23.20
CA GLY A 610 -2.93 4.21 -23.77
C GLY A 610 -1.95 3.43 -22.88
N ASN A 611 -2.42 2.86 -21.77
CA ASN A 611 -1.57 2.26 -20.74
C ASN A 611 -1.41 0.75 -20.95
N ALA A 612 -0.24 0.32 -21.42
CA ALA A 612 0.10 -1.08 -21.66
C ALA A 612 -0.02 -1.96 -20.38
N ARG A 613 0.24 -1.41 -19.19
CA ARG A 613 0.04 -2.16 -17.94
C ARG A 613 -1.44 -2.47 -17.69
N THR A 614 -2.33 -1.56 -18.08
CA THR A 614 -3.78 -1.80 -17.99
C THR A 614 -4.18 -2.92 -18.95
N VAL A 615 -3.59 -3.00 -20.15
CA VAL A 615 -3.81 -4.11 -21.10
C VAL A 615 -3.45 -5.46 -20.47
N LYS A 616 -2.27 -5.58 -19.82
CA LYS A 616 -1.87 -6.81 -19.10
C LYS A 616 -2.93 -7.25 -18.09
N ASN A 617 -3.46 -6.30 -17.31
CA ASN A 617 -4.47 -6.61 -16.30
C ASN A 617 -5.83 -6.98 -16.92
N ILE A 618 -6.22 -6.36 -18.05
CA ILE A 618 -7.43 -6.74 -18.78
C ILE A 618 -7.31 -8.17 -19.32
N ALA A 619 -6.18 -8.50 -19.97
CA ALA A 619 -5.94 -9.82 -20.52
C ALA A 619 -5.92 -10.90 -19.43
N PHE A 620 -5.34 -10.60 -18.26
CA PHE A 620 -5.36 -11.51 -17.13
C PHE A 620 -6.78 -11.72 -16.59
N ALA A 621 -7.56 -10.65 -16.41
CA ALA A 621 -8.95 -10.76 -15.98
C ALA A 621 -9.80 -11.56 -16.99
N TRP A 622 -9.59 -11.34 -18.29
CA TRP A 622 -10.22 -12.12 -19.36
C TRP A 622 -9.83 -13.61 -19.33
N ARG A 623 -8.56 -13.94 -19.09
CA ARG A 623 -8.14 -15.34 -18.87
C ARG A 623 -8.92 -16.01 -17.75
N GLN A 624 -9.11 -15.32 -16.63
CA GLN A 624 -9.90 -15.86 -15.53
C GLN A 624 -11.38 -16.04 -15.92
N THR A 625 -11.97 -15.06 -16.62
CA THR A 625 -13.34 -15.21 -17.16
C THR A 625 -13.46 -16.49 -17.99
N LEU A 626 -12.57 -16.71 -18.96
CA LEU A 626 -12.61 -17.91 -19.80
C LEU A 626 -12.42 -19.22 -19.01
N PHE A 627 -11.54 -19.21 -18.01
CA PHE A 627 -11.33 -20.36 -17.13
C PHE A 627 -12.61 -20.69 -16.36
N PHE A 628 -13.24 -19.68 -15.75
CA PHE A 628 -14.47 -19.87 -14.99
C PHE A 628 -15.64 -20.29 -15.89
N LEU A 629 -15.80 -19.69 -17.08
CA LEU A 629 -16.81 -20.09 -18.07
C LEU A 629 -16.65 -21.54 -18.54
N THR A 630 -15.41 -22.03 -18.60
CA THR A 630 -15.12 -23.42 -18.92
C THR A 630 -15.62 -24.36 -17.82
N LEU A 631 -15.42 -24.00 -16.55
CA LEU A 631 -15.87 -24.81 -15.42
C LEU A 631 -17.38 -24.75 -15.18
N SER A 632 -18.03 -23.61 -15.46
CA SER A 632 -19.48 -23.45 -15.35
C SER A 632 -20.25 -24.01 -16.55
N GLY A 633 -19.60 -24.21 -17.70
CA GLY A 633 -20.24 -24.70 -18.92
C GLY A 633 -21.25 -23.73 -19.55
N ASN A 634 -21.22 -22.44 -19.19
CA ASN A 634 -22.23 -21.43 -19.58
C ASN A 634 -21.74 -20.40 -20.60
N ALA A 635 -20.64 -20.69 -21.31
CA ALA A 635 -19.99 -19.75 -22.22
C ALA A 635 -20.93 -19.18 -23.31
N GLU A 636 -21.83 -19.99 -23.88
CA GLU A 636 -22.80 -19.54 -24.90
C GLU A 636 -23.76 -18.47 -24.35
N ALA A 637 -24.39 -18.75 -23.21
CA ALA A 637 -25.30 -17.82 -22.55
C ALA A 637 -24.59 -16.53 -22.14
N PHE A 638 -23.34 -16.64 -21.66
CA PHE A 638 -22.53 -15.50 -21.27
C PHE A 638 -22.19 -14.59 -22.47
N VAL A 639 -21.78 -15.16 -23.60
CA VAL A 639 -21.52 -14.39 -24.83
C VAL A 639 -22.79 -13.65 -25.28
N ALA A 640 -23.94 -14.33 -25.28
CA ALA A 640 -25.21 -13.73 -25.66
C ALA A 640 -25.59 -12.53 -24.78
N ALA A 641 -25.34 -12.63 -23.47
CA ALA A 641 -25.66 -11.58 -22.50
C ALA A 641 -24.79 -10.31 -22.66
N HIS A 642 -23.53 -10.45 -23.07
CA HIS A 642 -22.55 -9.34 -22.99
C HIS A 642 -22.13 -8.75 -24.33
N ARG A 643 -22.62 -9.32 -25.45
CA ARG A 643 -22.21 -8.93 -26.81
C ARG A 643 -22.46 -7.45 -27.14
N GLU A 644 -23.52 -6.86 -26.60
CA GLU A 644 -23.95 -5.49 -26.95
C GLU A 644 -23.27 -4.41 -26.09
N ASP A 645 -23.01 -4.70 -24.81
CA ASP A 645 -22.56 -3.71 -23.82
C ASP A 645 -21.06 -3.76 -23.49
N ALA A 646 -20.32 -4.70 -24.08
CA ALA A 646 -18.89 -4.87 -23.83
C ALA A 646 -18.06 -3.70 -24.39
N PRO A 647 -17.08 -3.18 -23.64
CA PRO A 647 -16.11 -2.21 -24.17
C PRO A 647 -15.39 -2.76 -25.42
N PRO A 648 -14.91 -1.91 -26.35
CA PRO A 648 -14.40 -2.36 -27.66
C PRO A 648 -13.35 -3.50 -27.60
N VAL A 649 -12.41 -3.43 -26.65
CA VAL A 649 -11.39 -4.48 -26.43
C VAL A 649 -12.03 -5.82 -26.10
N LEU A 650 -13.05 -5.82 -25.23
CA LEU A 650 -13.74 -7.04 -24.79
C LEU A 650 -14.80 -7.49 -25.79
N SER A 651 -15.41 -6.59 -26.55
CA SER A 651 -16.30 -6.95 -27.66
C SER A 651 -15.56 -7.80 -28.69
N ARG A 652 -14.31 -7.42 -29.05
CA ARG A 652 -13.45 -8.24 -29.92
C ARG A 652 -13.09 -9.59 -29.28
N ALA A 653 -12.79 -9.61 -27.98
CA ALA A 653 -12.48 -10.84 -27.27
C ALA A 653 -13.68 -11.81 -27.20
N LEU A 654 -14.89 -11.28 -26.97
CA LEU A 654 -16.16 -12.02 -27.00
C LEU A 654 -16.48 -12.57 -28.39
N ALA A 655 -16.27 -11.81 -29.45
CA ALA A 655 -16.43 -12.30 -30.82
C ALA A 655 -15.49 -13.48 -31.12
N GLY A 656 -14.25 -13.42 -30.62
CA GLY A 656 -13.32 -14.54 -30.68
C GLY A 656 -13.82 -15.78 -29.92
N LEU A 657 -14.41 -15.59 -28.73
CA LEU A 657 -15.01 -16.69 -27.97
C LEU A 657 -16.24 -17.26 -28.68
N GLU A 658 -17.13 -16.42 -29.23
CA GLU A 658 -18.29 -16.84 -30.02
C GLU A 658 -17.85 -17.73 -31.19
N HIS A 659 -16.79 -17.35 -31.90
CA HIS A 659 -16.27 -18.13 -33.01
C HIS A 659 -15.70 -19.49 -32.56
N VAL A 660 -15.01 -19.55 -31.42
CA VAL A 660 -14.51 -20.79 -30.81
C VAL A 660 -15.65 -21.75 -30.45
N LEU A 661 -16.75 -21.24 -29.91
CA LEU A 661 -17.91 -22.05 -29.54
C LEU A 661 -18.56 -22.70 -30.79
N HIS A 662 -18.45 -22.06 -31.94
CA HIS A 662 -18.92 -22.60 -33.23
C HIS A 662 -17.86 -23.43 -33.98
N GLY A 663 -16.78 -23.86 -33.31
CA GLY A 663 -15.74 -24.73 -33.87
C GLY A 663 -14.63 -24.02 -34.64
N GLY A 664 -14.58 -22.68 -34.58
CA GLY A 664 -13.53 -21.86 -35.17
C GLY A 664 -12.36 -21.56 -34.23
N SER A 665 -11.52 -20.59 -34.61
CA SER A 665 -10.39 -20.10 -33.79
C SER A 665 -10.30 -18.57 -33.88
N PRO A 666 -9.99 -17.85 -32.78
CA PRO A 666 -10.00 -16.40 -32.81
C PRO A 666 -8.86 -15.87 -33.69
N ASP A 667 -9.14 -14.85 -34.50
CA ASP A 667 -8.11 -14.21 -35.37
C ASP A 667 -6.92 -13.67 -34.56
N GLU A 668 -7.21 -13.00 -33.44
CA GLU A 668 -6.23 -12.53 -32.47
C GLU A 668 -6.79 -12.72 -31.05
N PRO A 669 -6.30 -13.69 -30.26
CA PRO A 669 -6.72 -13.83 -28.87
C PRO A 669 -6.28 -12.61 -28.04
N LEU A 670 -7.06 -12.26 -27.02
CA LEU A 670 -6.72 -11.14 -26.14
C LEU A 670 -5.54 -11.50 -25.22
N LEU A 671 -4.36 -10.99 -25.60
CA LEU A 671 -3.11 -11.07 -24.86
C LEU A 671 -2.77 -9.73 -24.18
N GLY A 672 -1.84 -9.77 -23.24
CA GLY A 672 -1.40 -8.64 -22.44
C GLY A 672 -0.06 -8.05 -22.90
N TRP A 673 0.72 -8.83 -23.64
CA TRP A 673 2.04 -8.45 -24.14
C TRP A 673 2.12 -8.50 -25.66
N THR A 674 2.92 -7.61 -26.22
CA THR A 674 3.27 -7.60 -27.65
C THR A 674 4.63 -6.94 -27.86
N VAL A 675 5.33 -7.32 -28.92
CA VAL A 675 6.46 -6.54 -29.44
C VAL A 675 5.90 -5.46 -30.37
N GLY A 676 6.01 -4.20 -29.96
CA GLY A 676 5.49 -3.05 -30.72
C GLY A 676 4.20 -2.50 -30.13
N ARG A 677 3.30 -1.99 -30.99
CA ARG A 677 2.04 -1.38 -30.57
C ARG A 677 0.96 -2.44 -30.38
N HIS A 678 0.32 -2.44 -29.21
CA HIS A 678 -0.79 -3.34 -28.92
C HIS A 678 -2.09 -2.83 -29.56
N TRP A 679 -2.83 -3.70 -30.24
CA TRP A 679 -4.08 -3.35 -30.94
C TRP A 679 -5.14 -2.74 -30.00
N ALA A 680 -5.16 -3.15 -28.73
CA ALA A 680 -6.04 -2.56 -27.71
C ALA A 680 -5.74 -1.08 -27.38
N LEU A 681 -4.60 -0.54 -27.83
CA LEU A 681 -4.19 0.85 -27.63
C LEU A 681 -4.40 1.72 -28.89
N GLY A 682 -5.23 1.25 -29.81
CA GLY A 682 -5.64 1.97 -31.03
C GLY A 682 -4.91 1.53 -32.27
#